data_AF-A0A4R1VPW7-F1
#
_entry.id   AF-A0A4R1VPW7-F1
#
_cell.length_a   1.000
_cell.length_b   1.000
_cell.length_c   1.000
_cell.angle_alpha   90.00
_cell.angle_beta   90.00
_cell.angle_gamma   90.00
#
_symmetry.space_group_name_H-M   'P 1'
#
loop_
_entity.id
_entity.type
_entity.pdbx_description
1 polymer ?
#
loop_
_entity_poly.entity_id
_entity_poly.type
_entity_poly.pdbx_seq_one_letter_code
_entity_poly.pdbx_strand_id
1 'polypeptide(L)'
;MRSLVWLVFGLFFIWGGATSLNDVLIPKLKGLFALSYAEVMLTQFASSWPIFWSRSPQAMLVSRVGYVRGLVAGLALMAFGALLFWPASGSGSYWPFLEALFILASGITILQVASNPLITTLGDPAGASSRLTLAQAFNSLGTTIWPYIGAQMILGTAIPVDQAALSPSELAAHRAAETAIISQIYVAIAIVLILVALVFSSRRSQLTTEKPDKVGLLDTLSLLRQRRIAFGASALFIYVGAEVAIGSLLVSYLEQSDTFGLTAQSAGERLSLYWGGAIVGRFAGAWLLKRVVPGKLLAIAALCAGTLVLISMATSGPLAGWSIIAVGLFNSIMFPTIFSLAVEGQGNKTPEASGLLCMAIVGGASCRSSPEAWPTRSVSPPPSLSRSPVTRSSQRSADRPQSLWRLKMRSLFVPTGLGIGLLAAVPAFAQAGPAETADTTDRVQPAEPAVPAAASDAPQTLSGEWGGLRTRMRDEGVDLSASYVSETAWNASGGERERVRETGQFALGVTLDFEKLVGLAGGTFKATITYRRGKDLGAAAGLGVLQQVQEVYGRGQTWRLTQFWYQQSFLDGHADIKLGRLTQGEDFAAFSCQLQNLSFCGSPPGNLAGDYWYNWPISQWGARLRVRSDRFYAMAGAYEVNPRNLEKDFSIGHFHGATGMLVPIEVGYTPRRGRSGLPGAYRVGGWYNTADADDVARRIDPDQRPVTGLDPLRRDGRYGVYAQFQQQLTGAARERASGPQTTTGLVAFLNVTQADRRTTVTDNQVAAGLFYTGLIPGRPHDDIAFAVARANVNGRAVIGLVPGEPKPDAEYAAELSYTLRRFAGVTLRPNLQYVMVPGGYDAANDVVVVGLKASLAL
;
A
#
# COMPACT_ATOMS: atom_id res chain seq x y z
N MET A 1 36.59 1.87 30.80
CA MET A 1 35.50 2.66 30.17
C MET A 1 35.97 3.53 29.00
N ARG A 2 36.99 4.41 29.12
CA ARG A 2 37.43 5.28 28.00
C ARG A 2 37.88 4.51 26.74
N SER A 3 38.61 3.40 26.88
CA SER A 3 39.03 2.53 25.76
C SER A 3 37.86 1.86 25.03
N LEU A 4 36.74 1.62 25.71
CA LEU A 4 35.56 0.95 25.14
C LEU A 4 34.73 1.88 24.27
N VAL A 5 34.63 3.16 24.63
CA VAL A 5 33.94 4.17 23.83
C VAL A 5 34.62 4.34 22.46
N TRP A 6 35.96 4.36 22.43
CA TRP A 6 36.72 4.43 21.18
C TRP A 6 36.56 3.18 20.30
N LEU A 7 36.49 1.99 20.91
CA LEU A 7 36.19 0.76 20.18
C LEU A 7 34.79 0.81 19.54
N VAL A 8 33.79 1.30 20.28
CA VAL A 8 32.44 1.48 19.73
C VAL A 8 32.41 2.53 18.63
N PHE A 9 33.14 3.65 18.73
CA PHE A 9 33.25 4.62 17.63
C PHE A 9 33.89 4.01 16.38
N GLY A 10 34.94 3.20 16.53
CA GLY A 10 35.52 2.44 15.43
C GLY A 10 34.51 1.48 14.78
N LEU A 11 33.64 0.86 15.58
CA LEU A 11 32.58 -0.01 15.08
C LEU A 11 31.55 0.76 14.22
N PHE A 12 31.12 1.94 14.68
CA PHE A 12 30.22 2.83 13.92
C PHE A 12 30.83 3.24 12.57
N PHE A 13 32.14 3.53 12.55
CA PHE A 13 32.89 3.81 11.32
C PHE A 13 32.92 2.61 10.36
N ILE A 14 33.20 1.41 10.88
CA ILE A 14 33.30 0.17 10.08
C ILE A 14 31.96 -0.18 9.43
N TRP A 15 30.86 -0.27 10.21
CA TRP A 15 29.58 -0.64 9.58
C TRP A 15 29.03 0.51 8.72
N GLY A 16 29.33 1.77 9.06
CA GLY A 16 28.99 2.91 8.20
C GLY A 16 29.60 2.74 6.82
N GLY A 17 30.88 2.39 6.76
CA GLY A 17 31.56 2.05 5.52
C GLY A 17 30.99 0.83 4.80
N ALA A 18 30.76 -0.27 5.53
CA ALA A 18 30.21 -1.49 4.94
C ALA A 18 28.81 -1.27 4.33
N THR A 19 27.97 -0.44 4.99
CA THR A 19 26.62 -0.12 4.52
C THR A 19 26.68 0.70 3.22
N SER A 20 27.55 1.70 3.14
CA SER A 20 27.63 2.59 1.98
C SER A 20 28.42 1.99 0.81
N LEU A 21 29.33 1.05 1.05
CA LEU A 21 29.97 0.26 -0.01
C LEU A 21 28.97 -0.57 -0.82
N ASN A 22 27.85 -0.96 -0.20
CA ASN A 22 26.75 -1.60 -0.92
C ASN A 22 26.17 -0.68 -2.01
N ASP A 23 26.03 0.62 -1.74
CA ASP A 23 25.51 1.57 -2.73
C ASP A 23 26.46 1.72 -3.95
N VAL A 24 27.76 1.46 -3.79
CA VAL A 24 28.75 1.43 -4.89
C VAL A 24 28.71 0.10 -5.65
N LEU A 25 28.43 -0.99 -4.96
CA LEU A 25 28.37 -2.33 -5.54
C LEU A 25 27.17 -2.48 -6.50
N ILE A 26 26.01 -1.91 -6.15
CA ILE A 26 24.76 -2.10 -6.90
C ILE A 26 24.88 -1.63 -8.38
N PRO A 27 25.38 -0.43 -8.70
CA PRO A 27 25.63 -0.02 -10.09
C PRO A 27 26.57 -0.95 -10.86
N LYS A 28 27.62 -1.49 -10.20
CA LYS A 28 28.56 -2.43 -10.81
C LYS A 28 27.88 -3.75 -11.17
N LEU A 29 27.07 -4.31 -10.25
CA LEU A 29 26.30 -5.54 -10.51
C LEU A 29 25.26 -5.33 -11.61
N LYS A 30 24.60 -4.16 -11.64
CA LYS A 30 23.66 -3.80 -12.71
C LYS A 30 24.33 -3.83 -14.07
N GLY A 31 25.51 -3.22 -14.18
CA GLY A 31 26.33 -3.26 -15.39
C GLY A 31 26.68 -4.70 -15.76
N LEU A 32 27.30 -5.44 -14.85
CA LEU A 32 27.85 -6.78 -15.12
C LEU A 32 26.82 -7.85 -15.52
N PHE A 33 25.65 -7.83 -14.91
CA PHE A 33 24.59 -8.82 -15.14
C PHE A 33 23.44 -8.29 -16.01
N ALA A 34 23.57 -7.07 -16.55
CA ALA A 34 22.53 -6.39 -17.32
C ALA A 34 21.17 -6.39 -16.59
N LEU A 35 21.19 -6.10 -15.29
CA LEU A 35 20.01 -6.21 -14.42
C LEU A 35 18.91 -5.24 -14.84
N SER A 36 17.68 -5.74 -14.84
CA SER A 36 16.46 -4.95 -14.95
C SER A 36 16.34 -3.97 -13.77
N TYR A 37 15.54 -2.91 -13.97
CA TYR A 37 15.27 -1.97 -12.89
C TYR A 37 14.62 -2.64 -11.68
N ALA A 38 13.73 -3.63 -11.91
CA ALA A 38 13.11 -4.43 -10.86
C ALA A 38 14.15 -5.22 -10.04
N GLU A 39 15.15 -5.81 -10.69
CA GLU A 39 16.22 -6.55 -10.00
C GLU A 39 17.12 -5.63 -9.17
N VAL A 40 17.40 -4.41 -9.64
CA VAL A 40 18.14 -3.39 -8.87
C VAL A 40 17.36 -2.94 -7.65
N MET A 41 16.05 -2.71 -7.79
CA MET A 41 15.18 -2.41 -6.66
C MET A 41 15.08 -3.59 -5.69
N LEU A 42 15.09 -4.83 -6.19
CA LEU A 42 15.18 -6.03 -5.37
C LEU A 42 16.50 -6.10 -4.60
N THR A 43 17.64 -5.68 -5.19
CA THR A 43 18.93 -5.58 -4.45
C THR A 43 18.83 -4.60 -3.30
N GLN A 44 18.26 -3.42 -3.56
CA GLN A 44 18.05 -2.37 -2.55
C GLN A 44 17.08 -2.79 -1.45
N PHE A 45 16.06 -3.56 -1.83
CA PHE A 45 15.12 -4.15 -0.91
C PHE A 45 15.79 -5.22 -0.04
N ALA A 46 16.53 -6.15 -0.63
CA ALA A 46 17.23 -7.22 0.09
C ALA A 46 18.29 -6.69 1.07
N SER A 47 18.96 -5.58 0.76
CA SER A 47 19.90 -4.93 1.69
C SER A 47 19.21 -4.19 2.85
N SER A 48 17.96 -3.75 2.68
CA SER A 48 17.20 -3.01 3.69
C SER A 48 16.25 -3.90 4.51
N TRP A 49 15.85 -5.05 3.96
CA TRP A 49 14.87 -5.98 4.53
C TRP A 49 15.25 -6.57 5.90
N PRO A 50 16.52 -6.92 6.18
CA PRO A 50 16.91 -7.43 7.50
C PRO A 50 16.64 -6.45 8.65
N ILE A 51 16.64 -5.14 8.37
CA ILE A 51 16.34 -4.08 9.35
C ILE A 51 14.85 -4.13 9.75
N PHE A 52 13.96 -4.38 8.78
CA PHE A 52 12.52 -4.54 8.99
C PHE A 52 12.20 -5.80 9.78
N TRP A 53 12.89 -6.92 9.50
CA TRP A 53 12.63 -8.20 10.17
C TRP A 53 13.39 -8.39 11.49
N SER A 54 13.94 -7.31 12.04
CA SER A 54 14.80 -7.32 13.22
C SER A 54 14.15 -7.81 14.54
N ARG A 55 12.81 -8.03 14.55
CA ARG A 55 12.09 -8.70 15.66
C ARG A 55 12.23 -10.23 15.66
N SER A 56 12.50 -10.89 14.52
CA SER A 56 12.33 -12.35 14.42
C SER A 56 13.50 -13.16 15.06
N PRO A 57 14.79 -12.84 14.81
CA PRO A 57 15.90 -13.46 15.55
C PRO A 57 16.96 -12.52 16.15
N GLN A 58 17.20 -11.31 15.60
CA GLN A 58 18.38 -10.50 15.93
C GLN A 58 18.28 -9.86 17.32
N ALA A 59 17.16 -9.20 17.64
CA ALA A 59 16.94 -8.64 18.98
C ALA A 59 16.84 -9.74 20.04
N MET A 60 16.23 -10.89 19.71
CA MET A 60 16.19 -12.08 20.57
C MET A 60 17.58 -12.69 20.82
N LEU A 61 18.44 -12.68 19.80
CA LEU A 61 19.81 -13.13 19.94
C LEU A 61 20.56 -12.23 20.92
N VAL A 62 20.52 -10.91 20.70
CA VAL A 62 21.16 -9.93 21.59
C VAL A 62 20.62 -10.03 23.01
N SER A 63 19.32 -10.28 23.19
CA SER A 63 18.76 -10.43 24.54
C SER A 63 19.20 -11.73 25.23
N ARG A 64 19.31 -12.83 24.49
CA ARG A 64 19.80 -14.12 25.03
C ARG A 64 21.30 -14.12 25.34
N VAL A 65 22.12 -13.54 24.47
CA VAL A 65 23.58 -13.61 24.58
C VAL A 65 24.20 -12.38 25.24
N GLY A 66 23.46 -11.28 25.37
CA GLY A 66 23.92 -9.99 25.87
C GLY A 66 24.57 -9.12 24.78
N TYR A 67 24.64 -7.81 25.01
CA TYR A 67 25.08 -6.81 24.04
C TYR A 67 26.41 -7.14 23.35
N VAL A 68 27.44 -7.48 24.13
CA VAL A 68 28.80 -7.72 23.62
C VAL A 68 28.88 -8.96 22.75
N ARG A 69 28.22 -10.05 23.17
CA ARG A 69 28.17 -11.28 22.37
C ARG A 69 27.30 -11.07 21.14
N GLY A 70 26.27 -10.22 21.23
CA GLY A 70 25.51 -9.71 20.09
C GLY A 70 26.40 -8.98 19.09
N LEU A 71 27.29 -8.09 19.54
CA LEU A 71 28.24 -7.40 18.66
C LEU A 71 29.18 -8.37 17.94
N VAL A 72 29.75 -9.33 18.67
CA VAL A 72 30.63 -10.35 18.07
C VAL A 72 29.87 -11.22 17.06
N ALA A 73 28.64 -11.62 17.38
CA ALA A 73 27.77 -12.36 16.47
C ALA A 73 27.42 -11.56 15.21
N GLY A 74 27.13 -10.27 15.35
CA GLY A 74 26.89 -9.36 14.22
C GLY A 74 28.10 -9.23 13.32
N LEU A 75 29.29 -8.99 13.88
CA LEU A 75 30.55 -8.93 13.13
C LEU A 75 30.89 -10.25 12.44
N ALA A 76 30.67 -11.39 13.10
CA ALA A 76 30.88 -12.71 12.53
C ALA A 76 29.92 -12.99 11.37
N LEU A 77 28.64 -12.61 11.49
CA LEU A 77 27.65 -12.75 10.43
C LEU A 77 27.97 -11.84 9.24
N MET A 78 28.43 -10.62 9.49
CA MET A 78 28.93 -9.73 8.42
C MET A 78 30.14 -10.33 7.73
N ALA A 79 31.12 -10.85 8.47
CA ALA A 79 32.30 -11.49 7.88
C ALA A 79 31.90 -12.71 7.04
N PHE A 80 30.95 -13.52 7.51
CA PHE A 80 30.41 -14.64 6.75
C PHE A 80 29.71 -14.18 5.46
N GLY A 81 28.84 -13.17 5.53
CA GLY A 81 28.22 -12.58 4.35
C GLY A 81 29.23 -12.05 3.34
N ALA A 82 30.29 -11.39 3.80
CA ALA A 82 31.38 -10.91 2.97
C ALA A 82 32.20 -12.05 2.32
N LEU A 83 32.43 -13.16 3.03
CA LEU A 83 33.10 -14.33 2.46
C LEU A 83 32.26 -15.04 1.40
N LEU A 84 30.93 -14.99 1.47
CA LEU A 84 30.03 -15.57 0.47
C LEU A 84 30.14 -14.89 -0.91
N PHE A 85 30.73 -13.70 -1.00
CA PHE A 85 31.03 -13.08 -2.29
C PHE A 85 32.05 -13.90 -3.11
N TRP A 86 32.96 -14.63 -2.46
CA TRP A 86 33.92 -15.51 -3.14
C TRP A 86 33.22 -16.62 -3.96
N PRO A 87 32.41 -17.51 -3.36
CA PRO A 87 31.69 -18.52 -4.14
C PRO A 87 30.65 -17.91 -5.08
N ALA A 88 30.06 -16.75 -4.74
CA ALA A 88 29.13 -16.05 -5.62
C ALA A 88 29.80 -15.63 -6.94
N SER A 89 31.03 -15.15 -6.90
CA SER A 89 31.81 -14.83 -8.11
C SER A 89 32.11 -16.04 -8.99
N GLY A 90 32.31 -17.22 -8.38
CA GLY A 90 32.50 -18.46 -9.15
C GLY A 90 31.24 -18.95 -9.88
N SER A 91 30.05 -18.50 -9.45
CA SER A 91 28.76 -18.97 -9.99
C SER A 91 28.34 -18.28 -11.30
N GLY A 92 28.90 -17.10 -11.61
CA GLY A 92 28.49 -16.31 -12.78
C GLY A 92 27.02 -15.87 -12.79
N SER A 93 26.33 -15.91 -11.65
CA SER A 93 24.91 -15.57 -11.49
C SER A 93 24.71 -14.45 -10.47
N TYR A 94 23.66 -13.64 -10.63
CA TYR A 94 23.32 -12.53 -9.74
C TYR A 94 22.73 -12.98 -8.39
N TRP A 95 21.97 -14.07 -8.35
CA TRP A 95 21.24 -14.50 -7.14
C TRP A 95 22.13 -14.81 -5.93
N PRO A 96 23.28 -15.49 -6.06
CA PRO A 96 24.18 -15.70 -4.93
C PRO A 96 24.77 -14.41 -4.34
N PHE A 97 24.95 -13.37 -5.16
CA PHE A 97 25.36 -12.04 -4.66
C PHE A 97 24.26 -11.40 -3.82
N LEU A 98 22.99 -11.57 -4.22
CA LEU A 98 21.84 -11.07 -3.48
C LEU A 98 21.73 -11.74 -2.09
N GLU A 99 21.93 -13.06 -2.02
CA GLU A 99 21.94 -13.82 -0.77
C GLU A 99 23.09 -13.40 0.16
N ALA A 100 24.30 -13.26 -0.39
CA ALA A 100 25.47 -12.78 0.36
C ALA A 100 25.23 -11.38 0.94
N LEU A 101 24.61 -10.49 0.15
CA LEU A 101 24.26 -9.14 0.57
C LEU A 101 23.21 -9.13 1.68
N PHE A 102 22.20 -9.99 1.58
CA PHE A 102 21.17 -10.14 2.62
C PHE A 102 21.76 -10.58 3.97
N ILE A 103 22.70 -11.53 3.95
CA ILE A 103 23.38 -12.02 5.15
C ILE A 103 24.28 -10.93 5.75
N LEU A 104 25.03 -10.21 4.91
CA LEU A 104 25.85 -9.07 5.31
C LEU A 104 24.99 -8.00 6.01
N ALA A 105 23.87 -7.60 5.40
CA ALA A 105 22.93 -6.62 5.94
C ALA A 105 22.26 -7.08 7.26
N SER A 106 22.00 -8.38 7.39
CA SER A 106 21.52 -8.98 8.65
C SER A 106 22.52 -8.80 9.78
N GLY A 107 23.82 -8.96 9.50
CA GLY A 107 24.88 -8.71 10.47
C GLY A 107 24.97 -7.24 10.90
N ILE A 108 24.85 -6.30 9.95
CA ILE A 108 24.79 -4.85 10.23
C ILE A 108 23.63 -4.53 11.17
N THR A 109 22.47 -5.14 10.95
CA THR A 109 21.28 -4.94 11.79
C THR A 109 21.52 -5.40 13.23
N ILE A 110 22.13 -6.58 13.43
CA ILE A 110 22.51 -7.05 14.77
C ILE A 110 23.44 -6.05 15.46
N LEU A 111 24.43 -5.51 14.72
CA LEU A 111 25.32 -4.49 15.27
C LEU A 111 24.59 -3.23 15.68
N GLN A 112 23.65 -2.73 14.89
CA GLN A 112 22.89 -1.52 15.24
C GLN A 112 22.02 -1.73 16.50
N VAL A 113 21.33 -2.87 16.59
CA VAL A 113 20.49 -3.24 17.74
C VAL A 113 21.32 -3.39 19.02
N ALA A 114 22.57 -3.84 18.92
CA ALA A 114 23.46 -3.98 20.07
C ALA A 114 24.27 -2.71 20.39
N SER A 115 24.71 -1.95 19.40
CA SER A 115 25.64 -0.81 19.56
C SER A 115 24.95 0.46 20.01
N ASN A 116 23.78 0.79 19.44
CA ASN A 116 23.05 2.01 19.77
C ASN A 116 22.67 2.06 21.26
N PRO A 117 22.17 0.97 21.88
CA PRO A 117 21.88 0.99 23.31
C PRO A 117 23.15 0.99 24.15
N LEU A 118 24.16 0.20 23.74
CA LEU A 118 25.42 0.11 24.47
C LEU A 118 26.10 1.48 24.61
N ILE A 119 26.15 2.30 23.56
CA ILE A 119 26.79 3.62 23.68
C ILE A 119 25.99 4.59 24.56
N THR A 120 24.66 4.45 24.60
CA THR A 120 23.82 5.26 25.48
C THR A 120 24.00 4.89 26.95
N THR A 121 24.22 3.61 27.28
CA THR A 121 24.45 3.13 28.65
C THR A 121 25.90 3.26 29.10
N LEU A 122 26.86 3.38 28.18
CA LEU A 122 28.28 3.59 28.48
C LEU A 122 28.56 5.02 28.97
N GLY A 123 28.39 5.26 30.27
CA GLY A 123 28.73 6.53 30.94
C GLY A 123 27.50 7.20 31.57
N ASP A 124 27.64 8.46 31.95
CA ASP A 124 26.57 9.22 32.60
C ASP A 124 25.31 9.33 31.70
N PRO A 125 24.10 8.94 32.18
CA PRO A 125 22.85 9.07 31.44
C PRO A 125 22.61 10.46 30.83
N ALA A 126 23.00 11.55 31.53
CA ALA A 126 22.81 12.91 31.04
C ALA A 126 23.55 13.20 29.72
N GLY A 127 24.65 12.47 29.46
CA GLY A 127 25.45 12.59 28.23
C GLY A 127 25.07 11.63 27.10
N ALA A 128 24.02 10.81 27.26
CA ALA A 128 23.69 9.73 26.32
C ALA A 128 23.46 10.23 24.88
N SER A 129 22.66 11.28 24.70
CA SER A 129 22.38 11.88 23.38
C SER A 129 23.64 12.45 22.71
N SER A 130 24.54 13.05 23.49
CA SER A 130 25.82 13.58 22.99
C SER A 130 26.75 12.45 22.53
N ARG A 131 26.87 11.36 23.32
CA ARG A 131 27.71 10.20 22.96
C ARG A 131 27.19 9.47 21.73
N LEU A 132 25.87 9.25 21.64
CA LEU A 132 25.27 8.59 20.48
C LEU A 132 25.40 9.46 19.23
N THR A 133 25.19 10.77 19.33
CA THR A 133 25.42 11.71 18.20
C THR A 133 26.88 11.70 17.75
N LEU A 134 27.83 11.66 18.69
CA LEU A 134 29.26 11.57 18.36
C LEU A 134 29.59 10.22 17.68
N ALA A 135 29.05 9.10 18.17
CA ALA A 135 29.21 7.80 17.52
C ALA A 135 28.66 7.80 16.09
N GLN A 136 27.48 8.41 15.90
CA GLN A 136 26.88 8.59 14.59
C GLN A 136 27.68 9.52 13.67
N ALA A 137 28.49 10.45 14.20
CA ALA A 137 29.43 11.24 13.40
C ALA A 137 30.53 10.36 12.79
N PHE A 138 31.04 9.37 13.54
CA PHE A 138 31.99 8.38 13.01
C PHE A 138 31.34 7.45 11.97
N ASN A 139 30.06 7.12 12.15
CA ASN A 139 29.31 6.43 11.11
C ASN A 139 29.24 7.26 9.82
N SER A 140 28.89 8.54 9.91
CA SER A 140 28.89 9.45 8.75
C SER A 140 30.26 9.54 8.08
N LEU A 141 31.33 9.62 8.88
CA LEU A 141 32.71 9.62 8.37
C LEU A 141 32.99 8.35 7.56
N GLY A 142 32.56 7.19 8.06
CA GLY A 142 32.65 5.92 7.34
C GLY A 142 31.85 5.94 6.04
N THR A 143 30.60 6.43 6.08
CA THR A 143 29.74 6.52 4.89
C THR A 143 30.26 7.48 3.83
N THR A 144 31.17 8.40 4.18
CA THR A 144 31.76 9.35 3.21
C THR A 144 33.08 8.85 2.64
N ILE A 145 33.96 8.31 3.48
CA ILE A 145 35.31 7.88 3.05
C ILE A 145 35.23 6.59 2.22
N TRP A 146 34.47 5.60 2.67
CA TRP A 146 34.50 4.27 2.06
C TRP A 146 33.87 4.19 0.66
N PRO A 147 32.78 4.91 0.32
CA PRO A 147 32.28 4.92 -1.06
C PRO A 147 33.25 5.56 -2.04
N TYR A 148 34.02 6.57 -1.62
CA TYR A 148 35.05 7.17 -2.47
C TYR A 148 36.16 6.16 -2.79
N ILE A 149 36.71 5.52 -1.76
CA ILE A 149 37.74 4.47 -1.91
C ILE A 149 37.17 3.28 -2.70
N GLY A 150 35.97 2.82 -2.34
CA GLY A 150 35.28 1.72 -2.98
C GLY A 150 34.96 1.98 -4.44
N ALA A 151 34.57 3.21 -4.82
CA ALA A 151 34.34 3.57 -6.22
C ALA A 151 35.63 3.46 -7.03
N GLN A 152 36.76 3.92 -6.51
CA GLN A 152 38.04 3.78 -7.20
C GLN A 152 38.46 2.31 -7.35
N MET A 153 38.24 1.49 -6.32
CA MET A 153 38.64 0.07 -6.32
C MET A 153 37.67 -0.86 -7.08
N ILE A 154 36.37 -0.55 -7.07
CA ILE A 154 35.30 -1.39 -7.65
C ILE A 154 34.91 -0.90 -9.06
N LEU A 155 34.85 0.41 -9.29
CA LEU A 155 34.42 1.01 -10.57
C LEU A 155 35.60 1.41 -11.47
N GLY A 156 36.79 1.68 -10.90
CA GLY A 156 37.96 2.21 -11.61
C GLY A 156 38.57 1.32 -12.70
N THR A 157 38.06 0.09 -12.89
CA THR A 157 38.50 -0.85 -13.94
C THR A 157 37.49 -1.02 -15.07
N ALA A 158 36.30 -0.40 -15.00
CA ALA A 158 35.25 -0.59 -15.99
C ALA A 158 35.48 0.27 -17.25
N ILE A 159 36.19 -0.28 -18.24
CA ILE A 159 35.97 0.16 -19.62
C ILE A 159 34.56 -0.32 -19.99
N PRO A 160 33.63 0.55 -20.44
CA PRO A 160 32.31 0.11 -20.85
C PRO A 160 32.46 -0.82 -22.06
N VAL A 161 32.38 -2.13 -21.85
CA VAL A 161 32.37 -3.12 -22.92
C VAL A 161 30.92 -3.37 -23.31
N ASP A 162 30.61 -3.26 -24.60
CA ASP A 162 29.30 -3.63 -25.11
C ASP A 162 29.12 -5.15 -24.97
N GLN A 163 28.32 -5.57 -23.98
CA GLN A 163 28.07 -6.98 -23.70
C GLN A 163 27.34 -7.69 -24.84
N ALA A 164 26.67 -6.95 -25.73
CA ALA A 164 26.02 -7.51 -26.91
C ALA A 164 27.03 -7.87 -28.03
N ALA A 165 28.26 -7.35 -27.95
CA ALA A 165 29.31 -7.58 -28.94
C ALA A 165 30.27 -8.73 -28.55
N LEU A 166 30.18 -9.27 -27.33
CA LEU A 166 31.04 -10.35 -26.82
C LEU A 166 30.45 -11.73 -27.12
N SER A 167 31.31 -12.70 -27.47
CA SER A 167 30.87 -14.10 -27.53
C SER A 167 30.49 -14.62 -26.13
N PRO A 168 29.64 -15.68 -26.02
CA PRO A 168 29.25 -16.24 -24.72
C PRO A 168 30.43 -16.64 -23.82
N SER A 169 31.55 -17.10 -24.39
CA SER A 169 32.77 -17.45 -23.67
C SER A 169 33.54 -16.21 -23.18
N GLU A 170 33.59 -15.15 -23.97
CA GLU A 170 34.27 -13.90 -23.61
C GLU A 170 33.48 -13.11 -22.56
N LEU A 171 32.14 -13.13 -22.65
CA LEU A 171 31.27 -12.53 -21.64
C LEU A 171 31.40 -13.24 -20.28
N ALA A 172 31.49 -14.57 -20.27
CA ALA A 172 31.72 -15.34 -19.05
C ALA A 172 33.10 -15.03 -18.43
N ALA A 173 34.15 -14.95 -19.25
CA ALA A 173 35.49 -14.59 -18.81
C ALA A 173 35.57 -13.14 -18.28
N HIS A 174 34.90 -12.20 -18.94
CA HIS A 174 34.81 -10.80 -18.52
C HIS A 174 34.07 -10.67 -17.17
N ARG A 175 32.92 -11.34 -17.04
CA ARG A 175 32.17 -11.40 -15.77
C ARG A 175 33.03 -11.97 -14.65
N ALA A 176 33.71 -13.10 -14.88
CA ALA A 176 34.57 -13.74 -13.88
C ALA A 176 35.74 -12.84 -13.44
N ALA A 177 36.36 -12.11 -14.36
CA ALA A 177 37.44 -11.18 -14.04
C ALA A 177 36.95 -9.97 -13.22
N GLU A 178 35.81 -9.39 -13.60
CA GLU A 178 35.23 -8.24 -12.91
C GLU A 178 34.67 -8.61 -11.52
N THR A 179 34.05 -9.79 -11.38
CA THR A 179 33.53 -10.27 -10.09
C THR A 179 34.65 -10.76 -9.16
N ALA A 180 35.81 -11.15 -9.69
CA ALA A 180 36.98 -11.49 -8.88
C ALA A 180 37.51 -10.28 -8.10
N ILE A 181 37.51 -9.08 -8.70
CA ILE A 181 37.88 -7.83 -8.03
C ILE A 181 36.94 -7.56 -6.85
N ILE A 182 35.62 -7.70 -7.08
CA ILE A 182 34.60 -7.56 -6.02
C ILE A 182 34.88 -8.55 -4.88
N SER A 183 35.14 -9.81 -5.22
CA SER A 183 35.41 -10.86 -4.23
C SER A 183 36.64 -10.57 -3.39
N GLN A 184 37.74 -10.13 -4.01
CA GLN A 184 38.98 -9.81 -3.30
C GLN A 184 38.78 -8.67 -2.29
N ILE A 185 38.03 -7.64 -2.67
CA ILE A 185 37.70 -6.51 -1.79
C ILE A 185 36.84 -6.99 -0.61
N TYR A 186 35.80 -7.79 -0.86
CA TYR A 186 34.93 -8.29 0.19
C TYR A 186 35.62 -9.31 1.12
N VAL A 187 36.58 -10.09 0.61
CA VAL A 187 37.45 -10.95 1.44
C VAL A 187 38.36 -10.10 2.34
N ALA A 188 38.95 -9.02 1.82
CA ALA A 188 39.72 -8.10 2.65
C ALA A 188 38.86 -7.47 3.76
N ILE A 189 37.63 -7.07 3.43
CA ILE A 189 36.64 -6.59 4.41
C ILE A 189 36.34 -7.69 5.45
N ALA A 190 36.13 -8.93 5.03
CA ALA A 190 35.88 -10.05 5.94
C ALA A 190 37.03 -10.27 6.92
N ILE A 191 38.28 -10.20 6.46
CA ILE A 191 39.47 -10.32 7.32
C ILE A 191 39.47 -9.21 8.38
N VAL A 192 39.22 -7.95 7.98
CA VAL A 192 39.13 -6.83 8.92
C VAL A 192 38.01 -7.04 9.93
N LEU A 193 36.82 -7.48 9.48
CA LEU A 193 35.69 -7.76 10.37
C LEU A 193 36.00 -8.88 11.37
N ILE A 194 36.71 -9.93 10.96
CA ILE A 194 37.17 -11.02 11.83
C ILE A 194 38.15 -10.50 12.87
N LEU A 195 39.15 -9.71 12.47
CA LEU A 195 40.12 -9.12 13.40
C LEU A 195 39.42 -8.25 14.44
N VAL A 196 38.46 -7.43 14.02
CA VAL A 196 37.66 -6.59 14.93
C VAL A 196 36.80 -7.46 15.86
N ALA A 197 36.18 -8.53 15.33
CA ALA A 197 35.42 -9.49 16.15
C ALA A 197 36.28 -10.15 17.24
N LEU A 198 37.52 -10.52 16.90
CA LEU A 198 38.49 -11.08 17.85
C LEU A 198 38.89 -10.08 18.93
N VAL A 199 39.14 -8.81 18.57
CA VAL A 199 39.42 -7.74 19.52
C VAL A 199 38.25 -7.56 20.50
N PHE A 200 37.01 -7.47 20.01
CA PHE A 200 35.82 -7.35 20.86
C PHE A 200 35.60 -8.59 21.74
N SER A 201 35.84 -9.78 21.20
CA SER A 201 35.78 -11.03 21.97
C SER A 201 36.80 -11.07 23.10
N SER A 202 38.04 -10.62 22.85
CA SER A 202 39.11 -10.57 23.87
C SER A 202 38.82 -9.57 25.00
N ARG A 203 38.08 -8.50 24.71
CA ARG A 203 37.73 -7.44 25.67
C ARG A 203 36.36 -7.64 26.34
N ARG A 204 35.73 -8.81 26.12
CA ARG A 204 34.35 -9.10 26.58
C ARG A 204 34.13 -8.97 28.09
N SER A 205 35.16 -9.26 28.90
CA SER A 205 35.07 -9.21 30.37
C SER A 205 34.97 -7.79 30.92
N GLN A 206 35.29 -6.77 30.11
CA GLN A 206 35.25 -5.36 30.52
C GLN A 206 33.89 -4.69 30.26
N LEU A 207 32.92 -5.43 29.69
CA LEU A 207 31.66 -4.93 29.15
C LEU A 207 30.43 -5.62 29.76
N THR A 208 30.53 -6.12 31.00
CA THR A 208 29.39 -6.69 31.73
C THR A 208 28.28 -5.65 31.90
N THR A 209 27.36 -5.68 30.96
CA THR A 209 26.04 -5.07 31.04
C THR A 209 25.08 -6.18 31.46
N GLU A 210 24.07 -5.82 32.26
CA GLU A 210 23.06 -6.77 32.73
C GLU A 210 22.46 -7.52 31.54
N LYS A 211 22.26 -8.84 31.72
CA LYS A 211 21.52 -9.62 30.73
C LYS A 211 20.10 -9.06 30.69
N PRO A 212 19.61 -8.61 29.53
CA PRO A 212 18.22 -8.22 29.44
C PRO A 212 17.30 -9.42 29.66
N ASP A 213 16.09 -9.16 30.16
CA ASP A 213 15.11 -10.20 30.45
C ASP A 213 14.68 -10.96 29.18
N LYS A 214 14.14 -12.18 29.38
CA LYS A 214 13.62 -13.00 28.28
C LYS A 214 12.41 -12.30 27.66
N VAL A 215 12.52 -12.00 26.37
CA VAL A 215 11.52 -11.22 25.62
C VAL A 215 10.54 -12.14 24.89
N GLY A 216 9.23 -11.92 25.06
CA GLY A 216 8.17 -12.50 24.22
C GLY A 216 7.90 -11.69 22.95
N LEU A 217 7.49 -12.35 21.86
CA LEU A 217 7.12 -11.73 20.56
C LEU A 217 5.87 -10.84 20.63
N LEU A 218 5.34 -10.53 21.79
CA LEU A 218 4.11 -9.73 21.95
C LEU A 218 4.35 -8.60 22.97
N ASP A 219 5.14 -8.89 24.01
CA ASP A 219 5.62 -7.93 25.01
C ASP A 219 6.32 -6.70 24.41
N THR A 220 7.08 -6.84 23.32
CA THR A 220 7.72 -5.68 22.67
C THR A 220 6.74 -4.81 21.87
N LEU A 221 5.62 -5.35 21.35
CA LEU A 221 4.56 -4.48 20.78
C LEU A 221 3.79 -3.78 21.89
N SER A 222 3.65 -4.42 23.06
CA SER A 222 3.07 -3.78 24.24
C SER A 222 3.85 -2.52 24.66
N LEU A 223 5.14 -2.40 24.32
CA LEU A 223 5.92 -1.18 24.52
C LEU A 223 5.42 0.02 23.70
N LEU A 224 4.73 -0.19 22.58
CA LEU A 224 4.04 0.89 21.86
C LEU A 224 2.88 1.48 22.66
N ARG A 225 2.40 0.82 23.73
CA ARG A 225 1.47 1.47 24.67
C ARG A 225 2.15 2.59 25.47
N GLN A 226 3.48 2.54 25.60
CA GLN A 226 4.22 3.64 26.21
C GLN A 226 4.31 4.80 25.22
N ARG A 227 3.64 5.90 25.57
CA ARG A 227 3.58 7.13 24.78
C ARG A 227 4.95 7.58 24.25
N ARG A 228 5.99 7.50 25.10
CA ARG A 228 7.36 7.91 24.75
C ARG A 228 7.98 7.06 23.64
N ILE A 229 7.83 5.74 23.70
CA ILE A 229 8.36 4.80 22.70
C ILE A 229 7.56 4.91 21.40
N ALA A 230 6.23 4.99 21.48
CA ALA A 230 5.37 5.16 20.31
C ALA A 230 5.71 6.42 19.52
N PHE A 231 5.77 7.58 20.19
CA PHE A 231 6.17 8.83 19.53
C PHE A 231 7.60 8.77 19.00
N GLY A 232 8.52 8.12 19.72
CA GLY A 232 9.89 7.90 19.25
C GLY A 232 9.96 7.06 17.97
N ALA A 233 9.23 5.95 17.92
CA ALA A 233 9.18 5.07 16.76
C ALA A 233 8.52 5.76 15.55
N SER A 234 7.39 6.43 15.75
CA SER A 234 6.74 7.22 14.69
C SER A 234 7.63 8.36 14.19
N ALA A 235 8.31 9.07 15.09
CA ALA A 235 9.22 10.15 14.71
C ALA A 235 10.43 9.63 13.91
N LEU A 236 11.03 8.50 14.31
CA LEU A 236 12.11 7.86 13.54
C LEU A 236 11.64 7.38 12.17
N PHE A 237 10.44 6.79 12.09
CA PHE A 237 9.88 6.34 10.81
C PHE A 237 9.74 7.50 9.81
N ILE A 238 9.14 8.61 10.26
CA ILE A 238 8.96 9.80 9.44
C ILE A 238 10.31 10.43 9.10
N TYR A 239 11.19 10.56 10.08
CA TYR A 239 12.52 11.14 9.90
C TYR A 239 13.37 10.37 8.88
N VAL A 240 13.48 9.04 9.03
CA VAL A 240 14.31 8.23 8.12
C VAL A 240 13.71 8.24 6.72
N GLY A 241 12.37 8.20 6.61
CA GLY A 241 11.68 8.39 5.33
C GLY A 241 12.02 9.73 4.67
N ALA A 242 12.01 10.82 5.42
CA ALA A 242 12.38 12.14 4.91
C ALA A 242 13.87 12.24 4.52
N GLU A 243 14.78 11.77 5.38
CA GLU A 243 16.22 11.80 5.12
C GLU A 243 16.58 11.04 3.83
N VAL A 244 16.05 9.82 3.67
CA VAL A 244 16.32 8.99 2.50
C VAL A 244 15.66 9.57 1.25
N ALA A 245 14.44 10.11 1.35
CA ALA A 245 13.77 10.75 0.22
C ALA A 245 14.56 11.97 -0.30
N ILE A 246 14.99 12.86 0.61
CA ILE A 246 15.79 14.03 0.25
C ILE A 246 17.11 13.57 -0.36
N GLY A 247 17.86 12.67 0.30
CA GLY A 247 19.14 12.19 -0.22
C GLY A 247 19.05 11.52 -1.58
N SER A 248 17.97 10.78 -1.85
CA SER A 248 17.78 10.04 -3.11
C SER A 248 17.33 10.94 -4.27
N LEU A 249 16.51 11.97 -3.98
CA LEU A 249 15.91 12.83 -5.02
C LEU A 249 16.65 14.15 -5.23
N LEU A 250 17.59 14.49 -4.35
CA LEU A 250 18.27 15.79 -4.39
C LEU A 250 18.96 16.05 -5.72
N VAL A 251 19.64 15.07 -6.32
CA VAL A 251 20.31 15.26 -7.62
C VAL A 251 19.31 15.63 -8.71
N SER A 252 18.26 14.81 -8.87
CA SER A 252 17.20 15.07 -9.86
C SER A 252 16.44 16.37 -9.61
N TYR A 253 16.30 16.79 -8.35
CA TYR A 253 15.69 18.07 -8.00
C TYR A 253 16.57 19.27 -8.41
N LEU A 254 17.89 19.17 -8.22
CA LEU A 254 18.85 20.23 -8.58
C LEU A 254 19.09 20.35 -10.10
N GLU A 255 18.77 19.30 -10.86
CA GLU A 255 18.80 19.30 -12.34
C GLU A 255 17.63 20.08 -12.96
N GLN A 256 16.53 20.29 -12.23
CA GLN A 256 15.35 20.98 -12.77
C GLN A 256 15.67 22.44 -13.13
N SER A 257 15.11 22.92 -14.25
CA SER A 257 15.26 24.30 -14.72
C SER A 257 14.79 25.34 -13.70
N ASP A 258 13.83 24.95 -12.85
CA ASP A 258 13.19 25.83 -11.87
C ASP A 258 13.99 25.92 -10.56
N THR A 259 15.07 25.15 -10.40
CA THR A 259 15.99 25.20 -9.25
C THR A 259 17.35 25.77 -9.68
N PHE A 260 18.35 24.92 -9.96
CA PHE A 260 19.64 25.37 -10.48
C PHE A 260 19.87 25.03 -11.96
N GLY A 261 19.09 24.12 -12.56
CA GLY A 261 19.29 23.69 -13.95
C GLY A 261 20.67 23.05 -14.20
N LEU A 262 21.16 22.25 -13.24
CA LEU A 262 22.53 21.73 -13.27
C LEU A 262 22.64 20.44 -14.10
N THR A 263 23.86 20.14 -14.53
CA THR A 263 24.20 18.81 -15.03
C THR A 263 24.21 17.79 -13.88
N ALA A 264 23.95 16.52 -14.18
CA ALA A 264 23.95 15.43 -13.20
C ALA A 264 25.25 15.36 -12.38
N GLN A 265 26.40 15.62 -13.01
CA GLN A 265 27.70 15.65 -12.35
C GLN A 265 27.78 16.81 -11.32
N SER A 266 27.43 18.03 -11.72
CA SER A 266 27.47 19.19 -10.83
C SER A 266 26.37 19.18 -9.76
N ALA A 267 25.26 18.48 -10.00
CA ALA A 267 24.22 18.21 -9.00
C ALA A 267 24.70 17.16 -7.97
N GLY A 268 25.39 16.11 -8.44
CA GLY A 268 26.04 15.11 -7.58
C GLY A 268 27.14 15.70 -6.68
N GLU A 269 27.94 16.63 -7.20
CA GLU A 269 28.90 17.39 -6.38
C GLU A 269 28.22 18.17 -5.25
N ARG A 270 27.05 18.77 -5.51
CA ARG A 270 26.26 19.48 -4.48
C ARG A 270 25.56 18.57 -3.49
N LEU A 271 25.22 17.33 -3.87
CA LEU A 271 24.74 16.31 -2.93
C LEU A 271 25.80 16.00 -1.85
N SER A 272 27.09 16.06 -2.18
CA SER A 272 28.15 15.89 -1.19
C SER A 272 28.12 16.96 -0.10
N LEU A 273 27.64 18.19 -0.40
CA LEU A 273 27.48 19.27 0.58
C LEU A 273 26.34 19.00 1.56
N TYR A 274 25.27 18.31 1.14
CA TYR A 274 24.20 17.87 2.03
C TYR A 274 24.74 16.89 3.09
N TRP A 275 25.46 15.85 2.65
CA TRP A 275 26.07 14.86 3.56
C TRP A 275 27.24 15.43 4.36
N GLY A 276 28.03 16.32 3.78
CA GLY A 276 29.09 17.06 4.47
C GLY A 276 28.52 17.98 5.57
N GLY A 277 27.41 18.67 5.27
CA GLY A 277 26.63 19.40 6.25
C GLY A 277 26.14 18.51 7.39
N ALA A 278 25.72 17.28 7.08
CA ALA A 278 25.33 16.32 8.10
C ALA A 278 26.50 15.89 9.01
N ILE A 279 27.72 15.72 8.48
CA ILE A 279 28.91 15.45 9.30
C ILE A 279 29.18 16.62 10.26
N VAL A 280 29.23 17.84 9.72
CA VAL A 280 29.47 19.06 10.51
C VAL A 280 28.39 19.19 11.59
N GLY A 281 27.13 18.96 11.22
CA GLY A 281 25.99 19.01 12.12
C GLY A 281 26.06 17.95 13.23
N ARG A 282 26.52 16.72 12.95
CA ARG A 282 26.72 15.69 13.98
C ARG A 282 27.84 16.04 14.94
N PHE A 283 28.98 16.56 14.48
CA PHE A 283 30.06 17.00 15.36
C PHE A 283 29.66 18.21 16.22
N ALA A 284 29.08 19.24 15.60
CA ALA A 284 28.58 20.42 16.29
C ALA A 284 27.45 20.07 17.27
N GLY A 285 26.53 19.21 16.84
CA GLY A 285 25.42 18.68 17.62
C GLY A 285 25.87 17.89 18.85
N ALA A 286 26.86 17.01 18.70
CA ALA A 286 27.43 16.27 19.82
C ALA A 286 28.01 17.22 20.89
N TRP A 287 28.60 18.34 20.48
CA TRP A 287 29.09 19.39 21.39
C TRP A 287 27.95 20.20 22.01
N LEU A 288 26.96 20.64 21.22
CA LEU A 288 25.80 21.41 21.69
C LEU A 288 24.93 20.62 22.67
N LEU A 289 24.75 19.31 22.46
CA LEU A 289 24.00 18.40 23.33
C LEU A 289 24.61 18.25 24.73
N LYS A 290 25.85 18.72 24.96
CA LYS A 290 26.43 18.82 26.32
C LYS A 290 25.99 20.07 27.07
N ARG A 291 25.50 21.10 26.37
CA ARG A 291 25.16 22.42 26.91
C ARG A 291 23.67 22.73 26.85
N VAL A 292 22.94 22.08 25.95
CA VAL A 292 21.51 22.32 25.69
C VAL A 292 20.71 21.04 25.93
N VAL A 293 19.52 21.19 26.50
CA VAL A 293 18.58 20.08 26.71
C VAL A 293 18.25 19.40 25.35
N PRO A 294 18.44 18.07 25.22
CA PRO A 294 18.30 17.37 23.94
C PRO A 294 16.95 17.58 23.25
N GLY A 295 15.85 17.57 24.00
CA GLY A 295 14.50 17.79 23.44
C GLY A 295 14.31 19.18 22.83
N LYS A 296 14.91 20.23 23.43
CA LYS A 296 14.84 21.59 22.88
C LYS A 296 15.65 21.71 21.60
N LEU A 297 16.86 21.14 21.60
CA LEU A 297 17.73 21.17 20.43
C LEU A 297 17.13 20.38 19.25
N LEU A 298 16.49 19.24 19.53
CA LEU A 298 15.73 18.46 18.55
C LEU A 298 14.59 19.28 17.95
N ALA A 299 13.79 19.97 18.77
CA ALA A 299 12.69 20.80 18.30
C ALA A 299 13.17 21.95 17.40
N ILE A 300 14.26 22.62 17.78
CA ILE A 300 14.87 23.69 16.97
C ILE A 300 15.34 23.13 15.62
N ALA A 301 16.07 22.02 15.62
CA ALA A 301 16.56 21.40 14.40
C ALA A 301 15.41 20.94 13.48
N ALA A 302 14.35 20.35 14.04
CA ALA A 302 13.17 19.94 13.29
C ALA A 302 12.44 21.14 12.66
N LEU A 303 12.26 22.23 13.41
CA LEU A 303 11.64 23.46 12.91
C LEU A 303 12.48 24.11 11.81
N CYS A 304 13.80 24.18 11.97
CA CYS A 304 14.70 24.71 10.95
C CYS A 304 14.65 23.85 9.68
N ALA A 305 14.76 22.52 9.80
CA ALA A 305 14.67 21.60 8.68
C ALA A 305 13.33 21.71 7.94
N GLY A 306 12.21 21.70 8.68
CA GLY A 306 10.87 21.87 8.11
C GLY A 306 10.69 23.21 7.40
N THR A 307 11.20 24.30 7.99
CA THR A 307 11.16 25.63 7.38
C THR A 307 11.97 25.68 6.09
N LEU A 308 13.17 25.08 6.06
CA LEU A 308 14.01 25.02 4.87
C LEU A 308 13.35 24.21 3.73
N VAL A 309 12.68 23.11 4.06
CA VAL A 309 11.89 22.34 3.09
C VAL A 309 10.74 23.20 2.55
N LEU A 310 10.00 23.89 3.42
CA LEU A 310 8.90 24.79 2.99
C LEU A 310 9.41 25.94 2.12
N ILE A 311 10.56 26.53 2.43
CA ILE A 311 11.20 27.56 1.58
C ILE A 311 11.55 26.96 0.22
N SER A 312 12.12 25.76 0.18
CA SER A 312 12.43 25.08 -1.08
C SER A 312 11.17 24.82 -1.92
N MET A 313 10.06 24.44 -1.29
CA MET A 313 8.77 24.23 -1.97
C MET A 313 8.11 25.53 -2.46
N ALA A 314 8.30 26.64 -1.73
CA ALA A 314 7.64 27.92 -2.00
C ALA A 314 8.45 28.84 -2.92
N THR A 315 9.72 28.55 -3.15
CA THR A 315 10.64 29.39 -3.94
C THR A 315 11.18 28.64 -5.15
N SER A 316 11.79 29.37 -6.07
CA SER A 316 12.46 28.84 -7.26
C SER A 316 13.88 29.39 -7.35
N GLY A 317 14.72 28.81 -8.20
CA GLY A 317 16.09 29.26 -8.42
C GLY A 317 17.08 28.73 -7.36
N PRO A 318 18.25 29.38 -7.24
CA PRO A 318 19.30 29.00 -6.29
C PRO A 318 18.85 28.95 -4.84
N LEU A 319 17.87 29.76 -4.44
CA LEU A 319 17.33 29.78 -3.08
C LEU A 319 16.66 28.45 -2.74
N ALA A 320 15.88 27.88 -3.66
CA ALA A 320 15.22 26.60 -3.48
C ALA A 320 16.25 25.47 -3.35
N GLY A 321 17.29 25.49 -4.19
CA GLY A 321 18.36 24.50 -4.19
C GLY A 321 19.28 24.56 -2.97
N TRP A 322 19.70 25.75 -2.53
CA TRP A 322 20.53 25.88 -1.32
C TRP A 322 19.74 25.56 -0.04
N SER A 323 18.45 25.88 0.01
CA SER A 323 17.60 25.59 1.17
C SER A 323 17.50 24.09 1.42
N ILE A 324 17.31 23.28 0.38
CA ILE A 324 17.22 21.82 0.53
C ILE A 324 18.59 21.19 0.87
N ILE A 325 19.70 21.73 0.35
CA ILE A 325 21.05 21.28 0.72
C ILE A 325 21.33 21.58 2.22
N ALA A 326 20.91 22.75 2.70
CA ALA A 326 21.09 23.17 4.09
C ALA A 326 20.31 22.31 5.10
N VAL A 327 19.27 21.58 4.66
CA VAL A 327 18.53 20.63 5.52
C VAL A 327 19.48 19.59 6.13
N GLY A 328 20.49 19.15 5.39
CA GLY A 328 21.45 18.13 5.86
C GLY A 328 22.12 18.50 7.18
N LEU A 329 22.38 19.79 7.42
CA LEU A 329 22.98 20.30 8.67
C LEU A 329 22.08 20.05 9.89
N PHE A 330 20.79 20.35 9.77
CA PHE A 330 19.83 20.25 10.88
C PHE A 330 19.28 18.82 11.04
N ASN A 331 19.13 18.11 9.93
CA ASN A 331 18.68 16.71 9.91
C ASN A 331 19.65 15.78 10.67
N SER A 332 20.91 16.16 10.71
CA SER A 332 22.04 15.40 11.22
C SER A 332 21.93 14.88 12.66
N ILE A 333 21.33 15.68 13.56
CA ILE A 333 21.24 15.37 15.00
C ILE A 333 19.94 14.68 15.41
N MET A 334 18.96 14.62 14.50
CA MET A 334 17.60 14.21 14.84
C MET A 334 17.53 12.71 15.15
N PHE A 335 18.10 11.84 14.30
CA PHE A 335 18.14 10.39 14.56
C PHE A 335 18.70 10.03 15.95
N PRO A 336 19.96 10.39 16.30
CA PRO A 336 20.52 9.99 17.58
C PRO A 336 19.77 10.60 18.76
N THR A 337 19.23 11.81 18.62
CA THR A 337 18.50 12.48 19.70
C THR A 337 17.12 11.89 19.91
N ILE A 338 16.39 11.54 18.84
CA ILE A 338 15.09 10.86 18.95
C ILE A 338 15.31 9.48 19.56
N PHE A 339 16.32 8.74 19.11
CA PHE A 339 16.63 7.41 19.62
C PHE A 339 16.95 7.44 21.11
N SER A 340 17.89 8.30 21.54
CA SER A 340 18.27 8.40 22.96
C SER A 340 17.12 8.86 23.84
N LEU A 341 16.32 9.83 23.38
CA LEU A 341 15.14 10.28 24.09
C LEU A 341 14.05 9.20 24.16
N ALA A 342 13.91 8.33 23.16
CA ALA A 342 12.88 7.29 23.19
C ALA A 342 13.22 6.15 24.17
N VAL A 343 14.50 5.80 24.30
CA VAL A 343 14.98 4.71 25.18
C VAL A 343 15.31 5.14 26.61
N GLU A 344 15.33 6.44 26.90
CA GLU A 344 15.64 6.96 28.23
C GLU A 344 14.59 6.52 29.28
N GLY A 345 15.08 6.00 30.40
CA GLY A 345 14.25 5.52 31.52
C GLY A 345 13.71 4.10 31.38
N GLN A 346 14.12 3.35 30.34
CA GLN A 346 13.60 2.01 30.06
C GLN A 346 14.26 0.87 30.86
N GLY A 347 15.38 1.13 31.55
CA GLY A 347 16.08 0.13 32.37
C GLY A 347 16.32 -1.19 31.60
N ASN A 348 15.80 -2.30 32.14
CA ASN A 348 15.94 -3.64 31.56
C ASN A 348 15.26 -3.81 30.19
N LYS A 349 14.29 -2.94 29.83
CA LYS A 349 13.55 -2.98 28.55
C LYS A 349 14.22 -2.18 27.43
N THR A 350 15.36 -1.55 27.71
CA THR A 350 16.13 -0.77 26.72
C THR A 350 16.44 -1.52 25.42
N PRO A 351 16.87 -2.81 25.40
CA PRO A 351 17.11 -3.51 24.15
C PRO A 351 15.83 -3.78 23.34
N GLU A 352 14.69 -4.01 24.00
CA GLU A 352 13.39 -4.21 23.34
C GLU A 352 12.92 -2.93 22.65
N ALA A 353 12.95 -1.81 23.38
CA ALA A 353 12.62 -0.49 22.85
C ALA A 353 13.55 -0.13 21.68
N SER A 354 14.84 -0.46 21.79
CA SER A 354 15.84 -0.21 20.75
C SER A 354 15.61 -1.03 19.49
N GLY A 355 15.25 -2.31 19.62
CA GLY A 355 14.87 -3.15 18.47
C GLY A 355 13.64 -2.59 17.74
N LEU A 356 12.63 -2.16 18.49
CA LEU A 356 11.43 -1.51 17.95
C LEU A 356 11.74 -0.20 17.21
N LEU A 357 12.62 0.63 17.78
CA LEU A 357 13.08 1.87 17.15
C LEU A 357 13.93 1.62 15.89
N CYS A 358 14.75 0.55 15.88
CA CYS A 358 15.47 0.15 14.67
C CYS A 358 14.53 -0.34 13.55
N MET A 359 13.41 -1.00 13.87
CA MET A 359 12.40 -1.35 12.85
C MET A 359 11.78 -0.12 12.17
N ALA A 360 11.65 1.00 12.90
CA ALA A 360 11.14 2.25 12.35
C ALA A 360 12.00 2.81 11.20
N ILE A 361 13.27 2.38 11.06
CA ILE A 361 14.17 2.76 9.96
C ILE A 361 13.62 2.32 8.58
N VAL A 362 12.68 1.36 8.54
CA VAL A 362 12.02 0.93 7.28
C VAL A 362 11.35 2.08 6.51
N GLY A 363 11.00 3.20 7.17
CA GLY A 363 10.47 4.39 6.49
C GLY A 363 11.36 4.86 5.32
N GLY A 364 12.68 4.65 5.41
CA GLY A 364 13.61 4.96 4.31
C GLY A 364 13.43 4.09 3.06
N ALA A 365 13.14 2.80 3.24
CA ALA A 365 12.90 1.87 2.13
C ALA A 365 11.55 2.17 1.46
N SER A 366 10.51 2.47 2.23
CA SER A 366 9.18 2.82 1.71
C SER A 366 9.20 4.06 0.82
N CYS A 367 10.04 5.05 1.12
CA CYS A 367 10.22 6.24 0.29
C CYS A 367 11.16 6.02 -0.92
N ARG A 368 12.10 5.07 -0.82
CA ARG A 368 13.10 4.78 -1.89
C ARG A 368 12.48 4.05 -3.09
N SER A 369 11.40 3.29 -2.89
CA SER A 369 10.73 2.49 -3.95
C SER A 369 9.78 3.27 -4.86
N SER A 370 9.64 4.58 -4.67
CA SER A 370 8.79 5.48 -5.48
C SER A 370 9.47 6.30 -6.62
N PRO A 371 10.66 6.01 -7.18
CA PRO A 371 11.27 6.91 -8.18
C PRO A 371 10.52 6.93 -9.52
N GLU A 372 9.69 5.92 -9.81
CA GLU A 372 8.86 5.86 -11.03
C GLU A 372 7.74 6.92 -11.06
N ALA A 373 7.55 7.71 -10.00
CA ALA A 373 6.50 8.72 -9.92
C ALA A 373 6.82 10.07 -10.61
N TRP A 374 8.02 10.27 -11.17
CA TRP A 374 8.35 11.51 -11.89
C TRP A 374 8.87 11.22 -13.30
N PRO A 375 8.16 11.61 -14.36
CA PRO A 375 8.72 11.54 -15.71
C PRO A 375 9.87 12.52 -15.82
N THR A 376 11.09 12.01 -16.00
CA THR A 376 12.17 12.78 -16.59
C THR A 376 11.70 13.20 -17.98
N ARG A 377 11.49 14.51 -18.19
CA ARG A 377 11.29 15.04 -19.55
C ARG A 377 12.54 14.69 -20.35
N SER A 378 12.46 13.69 -21.23
CA SER A 378 13.50 13.41 -22.20
C SER A 378 13.62 14.62 -23.13
N VAL A 379 14.65 15.45 -22.91
CA VAL A 379 15.05 16.47 -23.87
C VAL A 379 15.73 15.73 -25.02
N SER A 380 15.01 15.59 -26.13
CA SER A 380 15.58 15.12 -27.39
C SER A 380 16.61 16.16 -27.89
N PRO A 381 17.79 15.75 -28.39
CA PRO A 381 18.69 16.70 -29.05
C PRO A 381 18.05 17.18 -30.37
N PRO A 382 18.31 18.43 -30.80
CA PRO A 382 17.75 18.95 -32.04
C PRO A 382 18.29 18.17 -33.25
N PRO A 383 17.46 17.82 -34.25
CA PRO A 383 17.94 17.16 -35.45
C PRO A 383 18.82 18.11 -36.27
N SER A 384 19.92 17.57 -36.79
CA SER A 384 20.84 18.24 -37.70
C SER A 384 20.14 18.66 -38.99
N LEU A 385 20.43 19.88 -39.42
CA LEU A 385 19.94 20.50 -40.65
C LEU A 385 20.43 19.73 -41.88
N SER A 386 19.54 19.03 -42.58
CA SER A 386 19.69 18.76 -44.01
C SER A 386 18.58 19.51 -44.78
N ARG A 387 19.02 20.33 -45.74
CA ARG A 387 18.18 21.21 -46.54
C ARG A 387 17.40 20.40 -47.59
N SER A 388 16.09 20.61 -47.68
CA SER A 388 15.35 20.57 -48.96
C SER A 388 14.01 21.33 -48.82
N PRO A 389 13.46 21.90 -49.91
CA PRO A 389 12.63 23.10 -49.82
C PRO A 389 11.16 22.84 -49.52
N VAL A 390 10.62 23.77 -48.75
CA VAL A 390 9.21 24.01 -48.42
C VAL A 390 8.33 24.17 -49.66
N THR A 391 7.14 23.58 -49.65
CA THR A 391 5.92 24.25 -50.14
C THR A 391 4.86 24.25 -49.03
N ARG A 392 4.34 25.45 -48.74
CA ARG A 392 3.41 25.80 -47.65
C ARG A 392 1.98 25.45 -48.04
N SER A 393 1.18 25.00 -47.09
CA SER A 393 -0.16 25.57 -46.90
C SER A 393 -0.50 25.68 -45.40
N SER A 394 -1.25 26.72 -45.10
CA SER A 394 -1.39 27.47 -43.85
C SER A 394 -1.99 26.72 -42.65
N GLN A 395 -1.31 26.81 -41.49
CA GLN A 395 -1.96 26.86 -40.17
C GLN A 395 -1.67 28.23 -39.55
N ARG A 396 -2.70 29.07 -39.45
CA ARG A 396 -2.71 30.30 -38.64
C ARG A 396 -3.39 30.00 -37.30
N SER A 397 -2.57 30.09 -36.25
CA SER A 397 -2.83 30.70 -34.93
C SER A 397 -4.26 30.72 -34.38
N ALA A 398 -4.45 30.06 -33.24
CA ALA A 398 -5.32 30.55 -32.17
C ALA A 398 -4.54 30.54 -30.85
N ASP A 399 -3.79 31.62 -30.63
CA ASP A 399 -3.32 32.01 -29.31
C ASP A 399 -4.53 32.26 -28.39
N ARG A 400 -4.55 31.65 -27.20
CA ARG A 400 -5.37 32.11 -26.07
C ARG A 400 -4.49 32.28 -24.83
N PRO A 401 -4.63 33.40 -24.10
CA PRO A 401 -3.70 33.79 -23.03
C PRO A 401 -3.90 32.98 -21.74
N GLN A 402 -2.79 32.50 -21.18
CA GLN A 402 -2.69 31.71 -19.93
C GLN A 402 -2.97 32.52 -18.63
N SER A 403 -3.56 33.72 -18.73
CA SER A 403 -3.67 34.66 -17.59
C SER A 403 -4.90 34.45 -16.70
N LEU A 404 -5.93 33.70 -17.15
CA LEU A 404 -7.16 33.46 -16.38
C LEU A 404 -7.09 32.25 -15.43
N TRP A 405 -6.10 31.37 -15.61
CA TRP A 405 -5.91 30.19 -14.76
C TRP A 405 -5.29 30.55 -13.39
N ARG A 406 -4.50 31.63 -13.33
CA ARG A 406 -3.80 32.08 -12.11
C ARG A 406 -4.72 32.71 -11.05
N LEU A 407 -5.94 33.14 -11.41
CA LEU A 407 -6.90 33.69 -10.43
C LEU A 407 -7.82 32.63 -9.81
N LYS A 408 -8.16 31.54 -10.51
CA LYS A 408 -9.02 30.47 -9.96
C LYS A 408 -8.30 29.55 -8.97
N MET A 409 -6.96 29.49 -8.98
CA MET A 409 -6.19 28.72 -8.00
C MET A 409 -5.94 29.43 -6.66
N ARG A 410 -6.08 30.76 -6.61
CA ARG A 410 -5.94 31.51 -5.34
C ARG A 410 -7.14 31.35 -4.40
N SER A 411 -8.29 30.90 -4.90
CA SER A 411 -9.52 30.68 -4.12
C SER A 411 -9.72 29.24 -3.65
N LEU A 412 -8.77 28.33 -3.90
CA LEU A 412 -8.81 26.92 -3.46
C LEU A 412 -7.81 26.61 -2.32
N PHE A 413 -7.03 27.60 -1.86
CA PHE A 413 -6.03 27.47 -0.80
C PHE A 413 -6.49 27.94 0.59
N VAL A 414 -7.80 27.90 0.83
CA VAL A 414 -8.40 27.91 2.18
C VAL A 414 -9.46 26.80 2.14
N PRO A 415 -9.15 25.53 2.51
CA PRO A 415 -8.63 25.15 3.82
C PRO A 415 -7.66 23.93 3.79
N THR A 416 -6.35 24.16 3.74
CA THR A 416 -5.34 23.11 4.07
C THR A 416 -4.51 23.46 5.32
N GLY A 417 -4.86 24.56 5.99
CA GLY A 417 -4.25 25.02 7.25
C GLY A 417 -4.99 24.60 8.53
N LEU A 418 -6.08 23.83 8.45
CA LEU A 418 -6.90 23.44 9.60
C LEU A 418 -6.72 21.97 10.05
N GLY A 419 -5.90 21.19 9.36
CA GLY A 419 -5.67 19.77 9.68
C GLY A 419 -4.61 19.47 10.74
N ILE A 420 -3.82 20.47 11.16
CA ILE A 420 -2.69 20.27 12.11
C ILE A 420 -2.96 20.91 13.49
N GLY A 421 -4.02 21.73 13.62
CA GLY A 421 -4.37 22.43 14.86
C GLY A 421 -5.29 21.67 15.83
N LEU A 422 -5.91 20.56 15.44
CA LEU A 422 -6.94 19.88 16.25
C LEU A 422 -6.44 18.71 17.12
N LEU A 423 -5.15 18.37 17.05
CA LEU A 423 -4.53 17.34 17.92
C LEU A 423 -3.88 17.92 19.20
N ALA A 424 -3.95 19.25 19.40
CA ALA A 424 -3.27 19.95 20.50
C ALA A 424 -4.19 20.59 21.55
N ALA A 425 -5.50 20.33 21.54
CA ALA A 425 -6.43 20.89 22.52
C ALA A 425 -7.41 19.82 23.05
N VAL A 426 -6.93 18.99 23.98
CA VAL A 426 -7.80 18.35 24.97
C VAL A 426 -7.41 18.94 26.32
N PRO A 427 -8.13 19.95 26.84
CA PRO A 427 -8.02 20.29 28.25
C PRO A 427 -8.71 19.21 29.07
N ALA A 428 -8.19 19.03 30.28
CA ALA A 428 -8.66 18.11 31.29
C ALA A 428 -10.17 18.24 31.57
N PHE A 429 -10.88 17.11 31.56
CA PHE A 429 -11.97 16.87 32.49
C PHE A 429 -11.81 15.46 33.07
N ALA A 430 -11.57 15.44 34.37
CA ALA A 430 -11.55 14.26 35.20
C ALA A 430 -12.95 14.01 35.79
N GLN A 431 -13.16 12.76 36.19
CA GLN A 431 -14.15 12.23 37.14
C GLN A 431 -15.57 11.90 36.64
N ALA A 432 -15.84 10.60 36.53
CA ALA A 432 -16.94 9.93 37.24
C ALA A 432 -16.61 8.43 37.39
N GLY A 433 -16.99 7.85 38.54
CA GLY A 433 -16.52 6.56 39.07
C GLY A 433 -17.15 5.29 38.48
N PRO A 434 -16.98 4.13 39.16
CA PRO A 434 -17.00 2.81 38.52
C PRO A 434 -18.41 2.21 38.45
N ALA A 435 -18.72 1.53 37.35
CA ALA A 435 -19.88 0.64 37.26
C ALA A 435 -19.53 -0.64 36.48
N GLU A 436 -19.46 -1.71 37.26
CA GLU A 436 -19.71 -3.13 36.99
C GLU A 436 -19.16 -3.80 35.71
N THR A 437 -18.31 -4.77 35.98
CA THR A 437 -17.75 -5.79 35.10
C THR A 437 -18.84 -6.71 34.52
N ALA A 438 -19.03 -6.64 33.20
CA ALA A 438 -19.67 -7.69 32.41
C ALA A 438 -18.76 -8.07 31.23
N ASP A 439 -18.32 -9.33 31.27
CA ASP A 439 -17.57 -10.14 30.31
C ASP A 439 -17.21 -9.47 28.95
N THR A 440 -15.94 -9.06 28.82
CA THR A 440 -15.39 -8.34 27.66
C THR A 440 -14.48 -9.24 26.82
N THR A 441 -15.04 -10.18 26.08
CA THR A 441 -14.33 -10.91 25.01
C THR A 441 -15.27 -11.14 23.83
N ASP A 442 -15.56 -10.10 23.04
CA ASP A 442 -16.04 -10.22 21.64
C ASP A 442 -16.32 -8.86 20.94
N ARG A 443 -15.54 -7.81 21.25
CA ARG A 443 -15.59 -6.54 20.49
C ARG A 443 -14.53 -6.53 19.40
N VAL A 444 -14.76 -7.30 18.34
CA VAL A 444 -14.17 -7.05 17.01
C VAL A 444 -15.22 -6.29 16.22
N GLN A 445 -14.80 -5.24 15.49
CA GLN A 445 -15.60 -4.32 14.65
C GLN A 445 -17.06 -4.75 14.38
N PRO A 446 -18.05 -3.86 14.58
CA PRO A 446 -19.29 -3.97 13.84
C PRO A 446 -18.94 -3.78 12.36
N ALA A 447 -18.94 -4.89 11.61
CA ALA A 447 -19.04 -4.80 10.16
C ALA A 447 -20.26 -3.93 9.82
N GLU A 448 -20.23 -3.30 8.64
CA GLU A 448 -21.44 -2.73 8.05
C GLU A 448 -22.64 -3.66 8.29
N PRO A 449 -23.87 -3.14 8.47
CA PRO A 449 -25.07 -3.97 8.44
C PRO A 449 -25.21 -4.54 7.03
N ALA A 450 -24.37 -5.52 6.71
CA ALA A 450 -24.38 -6.31 5.52
C ALA A 450 -25.56 -7.28 5.65
N VAL A 451 -26.17 -7.51 4.49
CA VAL A 451 -26.89 -8.72 4.08
C VAL A 451 -26.93 -9.79 5.18
N PRO A 452 -28.11 -10.22 5.64
CA PRO A 452 -28.25 -11.50 6.33
C PRO A 452 -27.59 -12.62 5.51
N ALA A 453 -26.31 -12.85 5.74
CA ALA A 453 -25.51 -13.87 5.09
C ALA A 453 -25.62 -15.12 5.95
N ALA A 454 -25.86 -16.30 5.38
CA ALA A 454 -26.03 -17.50 6.18
C ALA A 454 -24.89 -17.71 7.20
N ALA A 455 -25.27 -18.02 8.44
CA ALA A 455 -24.37 -18.20 9.58
C ALA A 455 -23.11 -19.02 9.21
N SER A 456 -21.93 -18.40 9.37
CA SER A 456 -20.67 -19.12 9.54
C SER A 456 -20.22 -18.88 10.98
N ASP A 457 -20.27 -19.90 11.83
CA ASP A 457 -19.69 -19.84 13.17
C ASP A 457 -18.17 -19.88 13.09
N ALA A 458 -17.55 -18.71 13.34
CA ALA A 458 -16.13 -18.40 13.15
C ALA A 458 -15.61 -18.72 11.72
N PRO A 459 -14.72 -17.91 11.12
CA PRO A 459 -14.04 -18.34 9.92
C PRO A 459 -13.11 -19.49 10.31
N GLN A 460 -13.60 -20.73 10.25
CA GLN A 460 -12.72 -21.89 10.25
C GLN A 460 -11.85 -21.74 9.01
N THR A 461 -10.60 -21.38 9.21
CA THR A 461 -9.63 -21.17 8.15
C THR A 461 -8.95 -22.49 7.82
N LEU A 462 -8.61 -22.69 6.56
CA LEU A 462 -7.99 -23.93 6.09
C LEU A 462 -6.63 -24.19 6.78
N SER A 463 -5.89 -23.13 7.14
CA SER A 463 -4.65 -23.25 7.93
C SER A 463 -4.84 -23.40 9.44
N GLY A 464 -6.09 -23.36 9.93
CA GLY A 464 -6.43 -23.41 11.36
C GLY A 464 -5.87 -22.23 12.16
N GLU A 465 -5.64 -22.47 13.46
CA GLU A 465 -5.24 -21.43 14.44
C GLU A 465 -3.72 -21.33 14.65
N TRP A 466 -2.90 -22.04 13.85
CA TRP A 466 -1.43 -22.05 13.96
C TRP A 466 -0.92 -22.35 15.38
N GLY A 467 -1.47 -23.38 16.02
CA GLY A 467 -1.13 -23.71 17.41
C GLY A 467 -1.54 -22.63 18.43
N GLY A 468 -2.57 -21.84 18.11
CA GLY A 468 -3.08 -20.73 18.92
C GLY A 468 -2.41 -19.38 18.65
N LEU A 469 -1.40 -19.32 17.77
CA LEU A 469 -0.75 -18.06 17.41
C LEU A 469 -1.72 -17.09 16.72
N ARG A 470 -2.60 -17.60 15.85
CA ARG A 470 -3.59 -16.77 15.15
C ARG A 470 -4.58 -16.14 16.12
N THR A 471 -5.06 -16.92 17.08
CA THR A 471 -5.94 -16.45 18.16
C THR A 471 -5.25 -15.38 19.00
N ARG A 472 -4.00 -15.63 19.45
CA ARG A 472 -3.21 -14.64 20.22
C ARG A 472 -3.03 -13.33 19.46
N MET A 473 -2.72 -13.38 18.15
CA MET A 473 -2.61 -12.18 17.34
C MET A 473 -3.94 -11.39 17.30
N ARG A 474 -5.07 -12.07 17.12
CA ARG A 474 -6.41 -11.44 17.14
C ARG A 474 -6.76 -10.85 18.50
N ASP A 475 -6.41 -11.54 19.58
CA ASP A 475 -6.62 -11.08 20.95
C ASP A 475 -5.83 -9.79 21.23
N GLU A 476 -4.66 -9.65 20.60
CA GLU A 476 -3.84 -8.44 20.65
C GLU A 476 -4.20 -7.36 19.62
N GLY A 477 -5.18 -7.62 18.77
CA GLY A 477 -5.69 -6.64 17.80
C GLY A 477 -5.04 -6.71 16.42
N VAL A 478 -4.40 -7.82 16.06
CA VAL A 478 -3.89 -8.07 14.70
C VAL A 478 -4.63 -9.25 14.08
N ASP A 479 -5.46 -8.99 13.07
CA ASP A 479 -6.13 -10.04 12.30
C ASP A 479 -5.52 -10.14 10.90
N LEU A 480 -4.98 -11.33 10.61
CA LEU A 480 -4.45 -11.67 9.29
C LEU A 480 -5.48 -12.48 8.52
N SER A 481 -5.75 -12.04 7.31
CA SER A 481 -6.71 -12.66 6.40
C SER A 481 -6.04 -13.00 5.07
N ALA A 482 -6.28 -14.22 4.61
CA ALA A 482 -5.92 -14.65 3.28
C ALA A 482 -7.12 -15.37 2.70
N SER A 483 -7.49 -15.04 1.46
CA SER A 483 -8.60 -15.69 0.78
C SER A 483 -8.31 -15.86 -0.70
N TYR A 484 -8.90 -16.90 -1.26
CA TYR A 484 -8.83 -17.19 -2.68
C TYR A 484 -10.23 -17.50 -3.21
N VAL A 485 -10.60 -16.84 -4.30
CA VAL A 485 -11.85 -17.09 -5.03
C VAL A 485 -11.49 -17.55 -6.43
N SER A 486 -12.17 -18.59 -6.91
CA SER A 486 -12.05 -19.09 -8.28
C SER A 486 -13.43 -19.27 -8.87
N GLU A 487 -13.59 -18.85 -10.13
CA GLU A 487 -14.81 -18.99 -10.89
C GLU A 487 -14.47 -19.70 -12.19
N THR A 488 -14.92 -20.94 -12.31
CA THR A 488 -14.88 -21.71 -13.55
C THR A 488 -16.23 -21.59 -14.24
N ALA A 489 -16.22 -21.44 -15.57
CA ALA A 489 -17.41 -21.35 -16.38
C ALA A 489 -17.24 -22.16 -17.66
N TRP A 490 -18.24 -22.99 -17.98
CA TRP A 490 -18.34 -23.75 -19.23
C TRP A 490 -19.55 -23.29 -20.03
N ASN A 491 -19.32 -22.98 -21.31
CA ASN A 491 -20.36 -22.53 -22.21
C ASN A 491 -21.11 -23.71 -22.86
N ALA A 492 -22.40 -23.87 -22.55
CA ALA A 492 -23.26 -24.90 -23.10
C ALA A 492 -24.03 -24.44 -24.36
N SER A 493 -24.38 -23.15 -24.45
CA SER A 493 -25.16 -22.57 -25.55
C SER A 493 -24.83 -21.10 -25.76
N GLY A 494 -25.03 -20.59 -26.99
CA GLY A 494 -24.71 -19.22 -27.39
C GLY A 494 -23.22 -19.04 -27.70
N GLY A 495 -22.88 -18.11 -28.60
CA GLY A 495 -21.49 -17.89 -29.05
C GLY A 495 -20.75 -19.17 -29.49
N GLU A 496 -19.46 -19.26 -29.17
CA GLU A 496 -18.63 -20.44 -29.39
C GLU A 496 -18.79 -21.44 -28.24
N ARG A 497 -19.49 -22.54 -28.54
CA ARG A 497 -19.85 -23.60 -27.57
C ARG A 497 -18.63 -24.36 -27.05
N GLU A 498 -18.84 -25.07 -25.94
CA GLU A 498 -17.91 -26.01 -25.32
C GLU A 498 -16.60 -25.40 -24.80
N ARG A 499 -16.47 -24.07 -24.80
CA ARG A 499 -15.33 -23.40 -24.17
C ARG A 499 -15.46 -23.39 -22.66
N VAL A 500 -14.35 -23.72 -21.99
CA VAL A 500 -14.17 -23.57 -20.54
C VAL A 500 -13.18 -22.43 -20.27
N ARG A 501 -13.49 -21.56 -19.30
CA ARG A 501 -12.54 -20.60 -18.76
C ARG A 501 -12.59 -20.58 -17.24
N GLU A 502 -11.45 -20.24 -16.64
CA GLU A 502 -11.32 -20.02 -15.21
C GLU A 502 -10.65 -18.67 -14.97
N THR A 503 -11.15 -17.99 -13.95
CA THR A 503 -10.54 -16.79 -13.40
C THR A 503 -10.58 -16.86 -11.89
N GLY A 504 -9.59 -16.24 -11.24
CA GLY A 504 -9.48 -16.28 -9.79
C GLY A 504 -8.87 -15.01 -9.23
N GLN A 505 -9.11 -14.80 -7.94
CA GLN A 505 -8.62 -13.69 -7.16
C GLN A 505 -8.01 -14.21 -5.86
N PHE A 506 -6.76 -13.83 -5.62
CA PHE A 506 -6.13 -13.96 -4.31
C PHE A 506 -6.23 -12.63 -3.58
N ALA A 507 -6.52 -12.65 -2.28
CA ALA A 507 -6.55 -11.47 -1.43
C ALA A 507 -5.80 -11.72 -0.13
N LEU A 508 -4.88 -10.84 0.19
CA LEU A 508 -4.09 -10.84 1.43
C LEU A 508 -4.36 -9.54 2.17
N GLY A 509 -4.87 -9.63 3.39
CA GLY A 509 -5.26 -8.47 4.19
C GLY A 509 -4.80 -8.54 5.63
N VAL A 510 -4.56 -7.37 6.21
CA VAL A 510 -4.32 -7.16 7.63
C VAL A 510 -5.32 -6.16 8.17
N THR A 511 -5.91 -6.47 9.32
CA THR A 511 -6.75 -5.57 10.10
C THR A 511 -6.10 -5.35 11.45
N LEU A 512 -5.93 -4.08 11.83
CA LEU A 512 -5.30 -3.67 13.08
C LEU A 512 -6.32 -2.92 13.93
N ASP A 513 -6.61 -3.45 15.11
CA ASP A 513 -7.46 -2.86 16.13
C ASP A 513 -6.61 -1.97 17.06
N PHE A 514 -6.78 -0.67 16.94
CA PHE A 514 -5.97 0.31 17.68
C PHE A 514 -6.37 0.42 19.15
N GLU A 515 -7.57 -0.05 19.52
CA GLU A 515 -7.98 -0.11 20.92
C GLU A 515 -7.13 -1.14 21.66
N LYS A 516 -6.98 -2.33 21.08
CA LYS A 516 -6.16 -3.41 21.64
C LYS A 516 -4.66 -3.12 21.55
N LEU A 517 -4.21 -2.56 20.43
CA LEU A 517 -2.79 -2.32 20.17
C LEU A 517 -2.23 -1.13 20.96
N VAL A 518 -2.91 0.02 20.92
CA VAL A 518 -2.39 1.30 21.44
C VAL A 518 -3.36 2.02 22.39
N GLY A 519 -4.51 1.42 22.74
CA GLY A 519 -5.49 2.00 23.65
C GLY A 519 -6.37 3.09 23.04
N LEU A 520 -6.38 3.24 21.71
CA LEU A 520 -7.21 4.23 21.02
C LEU A 520 -8.57 3.61 20.69
N ALA A 521 -9.55 3.85 21.56
CA ALA A 521 -10.90 3.31 21.44
C ALA A 521 -11.53 3.62 20.07
N GLY A 522 -12.13 2.59 19.45
CA GLY A 522 -12.84 2.73 18.17
C GLY A 522 -11.96 3.00 16.94
N GLY A 523 -10.63 2.91 17.04
CA GLY A 523 -9.71 3.05 15.92
C GLY A 523 -9.47 1.71 15.21
N THR A 524 -9.59 1.67 13.88
CA THR A 524 -9.23 0.48 13.09
C THR A 524 -8.51 0.87 11.81
N PHE A 525 -7.46 0.13 11.49
CA PHE A 525 -6.76 0.23 10.22
C PHE A 525 -6.92 -1.06 9.43
N LYS A 526 -7.13 -0.96 8.12
CA LYS A 526 -7.20 -2.12 7.22
C LYS A 526 -6.37 -1.88 5.97
N ALA A 527 -5.54 -2.86 5.63
CA ALA A 527 -4.82 -2.91 4.37
C ALA A 527 -5.08 -4.25 3.68
N THR A 528 -5.34 -4.25 2.38
CA THR A 528 -5.56 -5.47 1.61
C THR A 528 -5.02 -5.32 0.20
N ILE A 529 -4.23 -6.31 -0.23
CA ILE A 529 -3.69 -6.43 -1.58
C ILE A 529 -4.40 -7.60 -2.25
N THR A 530 -4.79 -7.42 -3.50
CA THR A 530 -5.41 -8.46 -4.31
C THR A 530 -4.59 -8.75 -5.56
N TYR A 531 -4.71 -9.96 -6.07
CA TYR A 531 -4.17 -10.39 -7.35
C TYR A 531 -5.25 -11.13 -8.11
N ARG A 532 -5.64 -10.62 -9.29
CA ARG A 532 -6.58 -11.32 -10.20
C ARG A 532 -5.83 -12.00 -11.32
N ARG A 533 -6.26 -13.21 -11.71
CA ARG A 533 -5.71 -13.99 -12.83
C ARG A 533 -6.80 -14.66 -13.66
N GLY A 534 -6.43 -15.13 -14.85
CA GLY A 534 -7.32 -15.91 -15.72
C GLY A 534 -8.01 -15.09 -16.81
N LYS A 535 -8.92 -15.73 -17.53
CA LYS A 535 -9.55 -15.23 -18.75
C LYS A 535 -11.07 -15.25 -18.62
N ASP A 536 -11.73 -14.28 -19.22
CA ASP A 536 -13.19 -14.21 -19.29
C ASP A 536 -13.76 -15.16 -20.33
N LEU A 537 -14.80 -15.91 -19.96
CA LEU A 537 -15.58 -16.71 -20.88
C LEU A 537 -16.38 -15.84 -21.86
N GLY A 538 -16.93 -14.70 -21.42
CA GLY A 538 -17.74 -13.80 -22.25
C GLY A 538 -17.01 -13.36 -23.51
N ALA A 539 -15.82 -12.79 -23.33
CA ALA A 539 -14.94 -12.41 -24.43
C ALA A 539 -14.39 -13.61 -25.21
N ALA A 540 -14.01 -14.71 -24.52
CA ALA A 540 -13.39 -15.85 -25.18
C ALA A 540 -14.36 -16.66 -26.04
N ALA A 541 -15.63 -16.77 -25.65
CA ALA A 541 -16.67 -17.47 -26.41
C ALA A 541 -17.51 -16.52 -27.28
N GLY A 542 -17.21 -15.20 -27.27
CA GLY A 542 -17.96 -14.22 -28.04
C GLY A 542 -19.44 -14.17 -27.66
N LEU A 543 -19.74 -14.25 -26.36
CA LEU A 543 -21.13 -14.35 -25.87
C LEU A 543 -21.93 -13.06 -26.06
N GLY A 544 -21.25 -11.91 -26.23
CA GLY A 544 -21.90 -10.62 -26.47
C GLY A 544 -22.70 -10.07 -25.28
N VAL A 545 -22.49 -10.61 -24.07
CA VAL A 545 -23.25 -10.24 -22.86
C VAL A 545 -22.87 -8.85 -22.33
N LEU A 546 -23.85 -8.11 -21.79
CA LEU A 546 -23.65 -6.82 -21.11
C LEU A 546 -23.02 -7.02 -19.73
N GLN A 547 -23.48 -8.02 -19.00
CA GLN A 547 -22.98 -8.35 -17.66
C GLN A 547 -22.16 -9.63 -17.71
N GLN A 548 -21.02 -9.63 -17.00
CA GLN A 548 -20.08 -10.75 -17.05
C GLN A 548 -20.65 -11.99 -16.36
N VAL A 549 -20.42 -13.15 -16.96
CA VAL A 549 -20.77 -14.47 -16.38
C VAL A 549 -19.78 -14.95 -15.30
N GLN A 550 -18.66 -14.23 -15.14
CA GLN A 550 -17.63 -14.42 -14.12
C GLN A 550 -17.28 -13.05 -13.49
N GLU A 551 -17.94 -12.68 -12.39
CA GLU A 551 -17.74 -11.38 -11.71
C GLU A 551 -16.29 -11.13 -11.28
N VAL A 552 -15.57 -12.19 -10.94
CA VAL A 552 -14.19 -12.06 -10.44
C VAL A 552 -13.21 -11.63 -11.54
N TYR A 553 -13.61 -11.70 -12.81
CA TYR A 553 -12.80 -11.21 -13.91
C TYR A 553 -12.81 -9.68 -14.00
N GLY A 554 -11.73 -9.10 -14.51
CA GLY A 554 -11.69 -7.71 -14.95
C GLY A 554 -10.72 -6.85 -14.15
N ARG A 555 -10.68 -5.55 -14.50
CA ARG A 555 -9.79 -4.56 -13.88
C ARG A 555 -8.29 -4.90 -13.98
N GLY A 556 -7.89 -5.59 -15.06
CA GLY A 556 -6.49 -5.68 -15.49
C GLY A 556 -5.73 -6.95 -15.11
N GLN A 557 -6.32 -7.91 -14.39
CA GLN A 557 -5.68 -9.19 -14.02
C GLN A 557 -4.25 -9.03 -13.47
N THR A 558 -4.11 -8.13 -12.48
CA THR A 558 -2.81 -7.69 -11.93
C THR A 558 -2.89 -7.60 -10.41
N TRP A 559 -1.78 -7.24 -9.77
CA TRP A 559 -1.71 -6.91 -8.35
C TRP A 559 -2.29 -5.53 -8.11
N ARG A 560 -3.10 -5.36 -7.05
CA ARG A 560 -3.68 -4.06 -6.68
C ARG A 560 -3.72 -3.87 -5.17
N LEU A 561 -3.42 -2.66 -4.73
CA LEU A 561 -3.76 -2.22 -3.38
C LEU A 561 -5.27 -1.93 -3.34
N THR A 562 -6.04 -2.86 -2.77
CA THR A 562 -7.50 -2.82 -2.80
C THR A 562 -8.09 -2.10 -1.59
N GLN A 563 -7.47 -2.22 -0.42
CA GLN A 563 -7.85 -1.44 0.75
C GLN A 563 -6.60 -0.87 1.40
N PHE A 564 -6.67 0.39 1.82
CA PHE A 564 -5.65 1.01 2.66
C PHE A 564 -6.27 2.20 3.39
N TRP A 565 -6.96 1.93 4.49
CA TRP A 565 -7.75 2.96 5.16
C TRP A 565 -7.71 2.86 6.68
N TYR A 566 -7.93 4.01 7.31
CA TYR A 566 -8.11 4.16 8.74
C TYR A 566 -9.55 4.61 9.03
N GLN A 567 -10.18 4.00 10.02
CA GLN A 567 -11.50 4.36 10.51
C GLN A 567 -11.41 4.72 11.99
N GLN A 568 -12.05 5.83 12.37
CA GLN A 568 -12.22 6.23 13.75
C GLN A 568 -13.70 6.31 14.06
N SER A 569 -14.12 5.58 15.09
CA SER A 569 -15.45 5.70 15.68
C SER A 569 -15.47 6.75 16.79
N PHE A 570 -16.58 7.46 16.90
CA PHE A 570 -16.86 8.48 17.91
C PHE A 570 -18.23 8.22 18.56
N LEU A 571 -18.51 8.90 19.67
CA LEU A 571 -19.83 8.88 20.34
C LEU A 571 -20.32 7.45 20.61
N ASP A 572 -19.50 6.60 21.23
CA ASP A 572 -19.81 5.19 21.51
C ASP A 572 -20.26 4.37 20.29
N GLY A 573 -19.84 4.78 19.10
CA GLY A 573 -20.21 4.12 17.86
C GLY A 573 -21.18 4.90 16.98
N HIS A 574 -21.90 5.89 17.50
CA HIS A 574 -22.96 6.56 16.75
C HIS A 574 -22.48 7.36 15.53
N ALA A 575 -21.19 7.70 15.47
CA ALA A 575 -20.60 8.30 14.28
C ALA A 575 -19.23 7.68 13.99
N ASP A 576 -18.88 7.58 12.71
CA ASP A 576 -17.56 7.13 12.32
C ASP A 576 -17.08 7.82 11.03
N ILE A 577 -15.77 8.03 10.97
CA ILE A 577 -15.06 8.62 9.83
C ILE A 577 -14.06 7.59 9.31
N LYS A 578 -14.07 7.37 8.00
CA LYS A 578 -13.15 6.46 7.29
C LYS A 578 -12.38 7.25 6.25
N LEU A 579 -11.06 7.15 6.25
CA LEU A 579 -10.14 7.91 5.39
C LEU A 579 -9.06 7.01 4.81
N GLY A 580 -8.70 7.23 3.55
CA GLY A 580 -7.57 6.56 2.90
C GLY A 580 -7.88 6.15 1.47
N ARG A 581 -7.36 5.00 1.06
CA ARG A 581 -7.74 4.34 -0.18
C ARG A 581 -8.87 3.36 0.05
N LEU A 582 -10.03 3.75 -0.45
CA LEU A 582 -11.32 3.11 -0.24
C LEU A 582 -11.82 2.52 -1.55
N THR A 583 -12.70 1.53 -1.45
CA THR A 583 -13.50 1.07 -2.59
C THR A 583 -14.93 1.55 -2.37
N GLN A 584 -15.58 2.10 -3.40
CA GLN A 584 -16.91 2.69 -3.21
C GLN A 584 -17.95 1.62 -2.88
N GLY A 585 -17.90 0.51 -3.61
CA GLY A 585 -18.89 -0.56 -3.51
C GLY A 585 -18.85 -1.37 -2.21
N GLU A 586 -17.84 -1.17 -1.37
CA GLU A 586 -17.84 -1.68 0.01
C GLU A 586 -18.76 -0.85 0.90
N ASP A 587 -18.69 0.47 0.77
CA ASP A 587 -19.41 1.38 1.66
C ASP A 587 -20.83 1.67 1.12
N PHE A 588 -20.98 1.95 -0.18
CA PHE A 588 -22.24 2.44 -0.79
C PHE A 588 -22.86 1.43 -1.75
N ALA A 589 -24.19 1.28 -1.68
CA ALA A 589 -24.95 0.29 -2.43
C ALA A 589 -24.38 -1.14 -2.28
N ALA A 590 -23.80 -1.45 -1.11
CA ALA A 590 -23.05 -2.68 -0.89
C ALA A 590 -23.97 -3.92 -0.94
N PHE A 591 -23.68 -4.89 -1.79
CA PHE A 591 -24.47 -6.12 -1.92
C PHE A 591 -23.56 -7.35 -1.95
N SER A 592 -24.10 -8.51 -1.54
CA SER A 592 -23.32 -9.75 -1.45
C SER A 592 -22.91 -10.29 -2.83
N CYS A 593 -21.73 -10.90 -2.92
CA CYS A 593 -21.23 -11.59 -4.12
C CYS A 593 -21.30 -13.12 -3.99
N GLN A 594 -22.45 -13.66 -3.58
CA GLN A 594 -22.61 -15.13 -3.48
C GLN A 594 -22.78 -15.78 -4.85
N LEU A 595 -23.45 -15.10 -5.77
CA LEU A 595 -23.69 -15.52 -7.14
C LEU A 595 -22.47 -15.19 -8.01
N GLN A 596 -22.34 -15.90 -9.13
CA GLN A 596 -21.19 -15.82 -10.04
C GLN A 596 -21.39 -14.76 -11.14
N ASN A 597 -22.63 -14.54 -11.59
CA ASN A 597 -22.98 -13.52 -12.57
C ASN A 597 -22.89 -12.11 -11.94
N LEU A 598 -22.27 -11.19 -12.67
CA LEU A 598 -22.03 -9.81 -12.22
C LEU A 598 -23.32 -9.05 -11.92
N SER A 599 -24.44 -9.38 -12.57
CA SER A 599 -25.75 -8.76 -12.31
C SER A 599 -26.24 -8.93 -10.87
N PHE A 600 -25.71 -9.91 -10.14
CA PHE A 600 -26.11 -10.27 -8.79
C PHE A 600 -24.97 -10.15 -7.76
N CYS A 601 -23.87 -9.50 -8.11
CA CYS A 601 -22.70 -9.37 -7.26
C CYS A 601 -22.24 -7.92 -7.16
N GLY A 602 -22.00 -7.49 -5.92
CA GLY A 602 -21.35 -6.23 -5.60
C GLY A 602 -22.30 -5.05 -5.78
N SER A 603 -21.73 -3.85 -5.79
CA SER A 603 -22.48 -2.60 -5.86
C SER A 603 -22.97 -2.34 -7.29
N PRO A 604 -24.29 -2.39 -7.56
CA PRO A 604 -24.83 -2.26 -8.93
C PRO A 604 -24.49 -0.93 -9.64
N PRO A 605 -24.40 0.24 -8.97
CA PRO A 605 -23.90 1.46 -9.61
C PRO A 605 -22.55 1.27 -10.30
N GLY A 606 -21.63 0.50 -9.72
CA GLY A 606 -20.32 0.21 -10.34
C GLY A 606 -20.37 -0.74 -11.53
N ASN A 607 -21.46 -1.47 -11.73
CA ASN A 607 -21.69 -2.32 -12.90
C ASN A 607 -22.20 -1.50 -14.09
N LEU A 608 -22.95 -0.42 -13.83
CA LEU A 608 -23.48 0.49 -14.85
C LEU A 608 -22.48 1.62 -15.19
N ALA A 609 -21.89 2.23 -14.17
CA ALA A 609 -21.03 3.41 -14.23
C ALA A 609 -19.56 3.08 -13.91
N GLY A 610 -19.08 1.94 -14.42
CA GLY A 610 -17.79 1.36 -14.05
C GLY A 610 -16.56 2.18 -14.45
N ASP A 611 -16.72 3.27 -15.20
CA ASP A 611 -15.68 4.20 -15.63
C ASP A 611 -15.39 5.33 -14.61
N TYR A 612 -16.28 5.55 -13.64
CA TYR A 612 -16.05 6.50 -12.54
C TYR A 612 -16.45 5.97 -11.15
N TRP A 613 -17.29 4.94 -11.07
CA TRP A 613 -17.59 4.22 -9.85
C TRP A 613 -16.75 2.95 -9.78
N TYR A 614 -15.78 2.90 -8.86
CA TYR A 614 -14.82 1.79 -8.79
C TYR A 614 -15.15 0.85 -7.62
N ASN A 615 -15.67 -0.32 -7.98
CA ASN A 615 -15.84 -1.42 -7.04
C ASN A 615 -14.49 -2.12 -6.76
N TRP A 616 -14.50 -2.99 -5.75
CA TRP A 616 -13.44 -3.96 -5.52
C TRP A 616 -13.06 -4.65 -6.84
N PRO A 617 -11.76 -4.77 -7.21
CA PRO A 617 -10.57 -4.61 -6.37
C PRO A 617 -9.88 -3.23 -6.49
N ILE A 618 -10.50 -2.26 -7.16
CA ILE A 618 -9.90 -0.94 -7.35
C ILE A 618 -10.11 -0.09 -6.11
N SER A 619 -9.05 0.56 -5.63
CA SER A 619 -9.12 1.57 -4.58
C SER A 619 -8.94 2.98 -5.15
N GLN A 620 -9.46 3.98 -4.45
CA GLN A 620 -9.31 5.40 -4.75
C GLN A 620 -9.13 6.18 -3.45
N TRP A 621 -8.49 7.35 -3.50
CA TRP A 621 -8.48 8.24 -2.34
C TRP A 621 -9.90 8.69 -2.02
N GLY A 622 -10.30 8.60 -0.76
CA GLY A 622 -11.62 9.03 -0.36
C GLY A 622 -11.81 9.15 1.15
N ALA A 623 -12.94 9.75 1.48
CA ALA A 623 -13.43 9.93 2.83
C ALA A 623 -14.90 9.52 2.90
N ARG A 624 -15.29 8.84 3.99
CA ARG A 624 -16.70 8.54 4.31
C ARG A 624 -16.99 9.02 5.72
N LEU A 625 -18.11 9.72 5.86
CA LEU A 625 -18.73 10.00 7.15
C LEU A 625 -20.01 9.19 7.26
N ARG A 626 -20.19 8.51 8.39
CA ARG A 626 -21.42 7.79 8.71
C ARG A 626 -21.93 8.18 10.08
N VAL A 627 -23.24 8.33 10.19
CA VAL A 627 -23.97 8.58 11.44
C VAL A 627 -25.06 7.51 11.55
N ARG A 628 -25.15 6.86 12.71
CA ARG A 628 -26.10 5.78 12.96
C ARG A 628 -26.82 5.91 14.30
N SER A 629 -28.07 5.47 14.28
CA SER A 629 -28.92 5.20 15.43
C SER A 629 -29.25 3.69 15.47
N ASP A 630 -30.22 3.27 16.27
CA ASP A 630 -30.54 1.85 16.49
C ASP A 630 -31.07 1.16 15.23
N ARG A 631 -31.81 1.88 14.38
CA ARG A 631 -32.48 1.34 13.18
C ARG A 631 -32.20 2.12 11.90
N PHE A 632 -31.56 3.27 12.00
CA PHE A 632 -31.32 4.17 10.87
C PHE A 632 -29.84 4.51 10.79
N TYR A 633 -29.33 4.63 9.58
CA TYR A 633 -28.05 5.26 9.34
C TYR A 633 -28.13 6.18 8.12
N ALA A 634 -27.28 7.20 8.13
CA ALA A 634 -27.03 8.05 6.99
C ALA A 634 -25.53 8.14 6.79
N MET A 635 -25.10 8.16 5.53
CA MET A 635 -23.71 8.33 5.19
C MET A 635 -23.52 9.12 3.90
N ALA A 636 -22.41 9.83 3.86
CA ALA A 636 -21.96 10.58 2.71
C ALA A 636 -20.47 10.32 2.50
N GLY A 637 -20.07 10.29 1.24
CA GLY A 637 -18.69 10.05 0.85
C GLY A 637 -18.19 11.09 -0.13
N ALA A 638 -16.87 11.22 -0.22
CA ALA A 638 -16.18 11.96 -1.25
C ALA A 638 -15.01 11.11 -1.74
N TYR A 639 -15.04 10.74 -3.01
CA TYR A 639 -14.05 9.84 -3.62
C TYR A 639 -13.42 10.49 -4.85
N GLU A 640 -12.11 10.33 -4.99
CA GLU A 640 -11.34 10.78 -6.14
C GLU A 640 -11.71 9.96 -7.39
N VAL A 641 -12.17 10.64 -8.45
CA VAL A 641 -12.34 10.01 -9.76
C VAL A 641 -11.06 10.21 -10.56
N ASN A 642 -10.28 9.14 -10.66
CA ASN A 642 -9.01 9.15 -11.38
C ASN A 642 -8.92 7.91 -12.29
N PRO A 643 -9.05 8.06 -13.62
CA PRO A 643 -8.97 6.96 -14.60
C PRO A 643 -7.67 6.16 -14.53
N ARG A 644 -6.57 6.77 -14.04
CA ARG A 644 -5.28 6.10 -13.92
C ARG A 644 -5.32 4.92 -12.95
N ASN A 645 -6.23 4.91 -11.97
CA ASN A 645 -6.42 3.75 -11.09
C ASN A 645 -6.87 2.48 -11.85
N LEU A 646 -7.28 2.58 -13.12
CA LEU A 646 -7.61 1.44 -13.99
C LEU A 646 -6.42 0.94 -14.82
N GLU A 647 -5.30 1.67 -14.85
CA GLU A 647 -4.04 1.22 -15.45
C GLU A 647 -3.59 -0.11 -14.79
N LYS A 648 -2.88 -0.96 -15.54
CA LYS A 648 -2.59 -2.36 -15.15
C LYS A 648 -1.31 -2.50 -14.30
N ASP A 649 -0.62 -1.41 -14.05
CA ASP A 649 0.53 -1.31 -13.18
C ASP A 649 0.13 -1.41 -11.71
N PHE A 650 1.04 -1.96 -10.89
CA PHE A 650 0.87 -1.94 -9.45
C PHE A 650 1.18 -0.52 -8.96
N SER A 651 0.18 0.14 -8.38
CA SER A 651 0.33 1.48 -7.82
C SER A 651 -0.21 1.49 -6.39
N ILE A 652 0.55 2.12 -5.48
CA ILE A 652 0.09 2.44 -4.12
C ILE A 652 -0.93 3.58 -4.17
N GLY A 653 -0.96 4.34 -5.26
CA GLY A 653 -1.92 5.39 -5.55
C GLY A 653 -1.38 6.37 -6.57
N HIS A 654 -2.24 6.87 -7.46
CA HIS A 654 -1.90 7.97 -8.34
C HIS A 654 -2.26 9.30 -7.66
N PHE A 655 -1.32 10.23 -7.58
CA PHE A 655 -1.52 11.56 -6.96
C PHE A 655 -1.80 12.67 -7.99
N HIS A 656 -1.84 12.31 -9.27
CA HIS A 656 -2.14 13.19 -10.40
C HIS A 656 -3.06 12.45 -11.39
N GLY A 657 -3.75 13.20 -12.24
CA GLY A 657 -4.68 12.63 -13.24
C GLY A 657 -6.13 12.49 -12.76
N ALA A 658 -6.46 12.99 -11.57
CA ALA A 658 -7.84 13.10 -11.11
C ALA A 658 -8.64 14.00 -12.05
N THR A 659 -9.76 13.48 -12.56
CA THR A 659 -10.67 14.18 -13.46
C THR A 659 -11.85 14.80 -12.72
N GLY A 660 -12.13 14.36 -11.49
CA GLY A 660 -13.18 14.92 -10.65
C GLY A 660 -13.36 14.19 -9.33
N MET A 661 -14.54 14.34 -8.74
CA MET A 661 -14.92 13.76 -7.47
C MET A 661 -16.31 13.11 -7.56
N LEU A 662 -16.45 11.93 -6.99
CA LEU A 662 -17.70 11.20 -6.83
C LEU A 662 -18.21 11.38 -5.40
N VAL A 663 -19.45 11.85 -5.28
CA VAL A 663 -20.12 12.14 -4.01
C VAL A 663 -21.38 11.28 -3.90
N PRO A 664 -21.28 10.09 -3.28
CA PRO A 664 -22.45 9.28 -2.96
C PRO A 664 -23.04 9.67 -1.59
N ILE A 665 -24.36 9.57 -1.49
CA ILE A 665 -25.14 9.73 -0.27
C ILE A 665 -26.08 8.53 -0.16
N GLU A 666 -26.18 7.94 1.03
CA GLU A 666 -27.07 6.81 1.30
C GLU A 666 -27.74 6.97 2.66
N VAL A 667 -29.02 6.57 2.70
CA VAL A 667 -29.78 6.38 3.93
C VAL A 667 -30.23 4.94 3.98
N GLY A 668 -29.99 4.28 5.12
CA GLY A 668 -30.42 2.92 5.35
C GLY A 668 -31.29 2.77 6.59
N TYR A 669 -32.16 1.78 6.52
CA TYR A 669 -33.13 1.41 7.54
C TYR A 669 -33.09 -0.11 7.77
N THR A 670 -32.99 -0.54 9.03
CA THR A 670 -32.91 -1.94 9.43
C THR A 670 -34.15 -2.36 10.23
N PRO A 671 -35.28 -2.67 9.56
CA PRO A 671 -36.50 -3.12 10.23
C PRO A 671 -36.36 -4.52 10.83
N ARG A 672 -37.19 -4.81 11.83
CA ARG A 672 -37.48 -6.17 12.31
C ARG A 672 -38.95 -6.49 12.09
N ARG A 673 -39.26 -7.58 11.38
CA ARG A 673 -40.61 -7.96 10.96
C ARG A 673 -41.15 -9.16 11.75
N GLY A 674 -42.41 -9.05 12.20
CA GLY A 674 -43.15 -10.15 12.85
C GLY A 674 -42.79 -10.38 14.34
N ARG A 675 -43.50 -11.30 15.00
CA ARG A 675 -43.28 -11.67 16.41
C ARG A 675 -41.89 -12.30 16.66
N SER A 676 -41.28 -12.87 15.63
CA SER A 676 -39.94 -13.46 15.65
C SER A 676 -38.80 -12.47 15.35
N GLY A 677 -39.10 -11.21 15.04
CA GLY A 677 -38.09 -10.16 14.86
C GLY A 677 -37.18 -10.32 13.63
N LEU A 678 -37.71 -10.82 12.50
CA LEU A 678 -36.93 -11.13 11.30
C LEU A 678 -36.26 -9.88 10.71
N PRO A 679 -34.93 -9.89 10.49
CA PRO A 679 -34.19 -8.72 10.04
C PRO A 679 -34.47 -8.36 8.57
N GLY A 680 -34.50 -7.06 8.31
CA GLY A 680 -34.44 -6.48 6.96
C GLY A 680 -33.37 -5.40 6.88
N ALA A 681 -32.97 -5.07 5.66
CA ALA A 681 -32.05 -3.99 5.34
C ALA A 681 -32.54 -3.28 4.07
N TYR A 682 -33.03 -2.05 4.22
CA TYR A 682 -33.53 -1.22 3.14
C TYR A 682 -32.60 -0.02 2.99
N ARG A 683 -32.21 0.29 1.76
CA ARG A 683 -31.24 1.34 1.47
C ARG A 683 -31.68 2.12 0.27
N VAL A 684 -31.55 3.44 0.35
CA VAL A 684 -31.80 4.34 -0.78
C VAL A 684 -30.65 5.32 -0.83
N GLY A 685 -30.10 5.51 -2.01
CA GLY A 685 -29.00 6.42 -2.20
C GLY A 685 -28.96 7.02 -3.59
N GLY A 686 -28.11 8.02 -3.72
CA GLY A 686 -27.84 8.70 -4.98
C GLY A 686 -26.39 9.15 -5.01
N TRP A 687 -25.92 9.47 -6.21
CA TRP A 687 -24.56 9.95 -6.39
C TRP A 687 -24.50 11.07 -7.40
N TYR A 688 -23.49 11.91 -7.23
CA TYR A 688 -23.11 12.94 -8.19
C TYR A 688 -21.61 12.86 -8.45
N ASN A 689 -21.21 12.84 -9.71
CA ASN A 689 -19.82 12.86 -10.14
C ASN A 689 -19.54 14.17 -10.86
N THR A 690 -18.48 14.87 -10.48
CA THR A 690 -18.10 16.17 -11.07
C THR A 690 -17.25 16.03 -12.34
N ALA A 691 -16.77 14.84 -12.69
CA ALA A 691 -15.90 14.64 -13.85
C ALA A 691 -16.70 14.70 -15.15
N ASP A 692 -16.21 15.49 -16.11
CA ASP A 692 -16.76 15.56 -17.47
C ASP A 692 -16.86 14.18 -18.12
N ALA A 693 -17.87 14.02 -18.97
CA ALA A 693 -17.99 12.87 -19.85
C ALA A 693 -18.69 13.23 -21.15
N ASP A 694 -18.50 12.38 -22.16
CA ASP A 694 -19.13 12.52 -23.45
C ASP A 694 -20.60 12.07 -23.37
N ASP A 695 -21.49 12.77 -24.09
CA ASP A 695 -22.87 12.31 -24.28
C ASP A 695 -22.87 11.05 -25.14
N VAL A 696 -23.69 10.06 -24.77
CA VAL A 696 -23.83 8.81 -25.51
C VAL A 696 -24.45 9.02 -26.89
N ALA A 697 -25.21 10.10 -27.09
CA ALA A 697 -25.72 10.48 -28.41
C ALA A 697 -24.68 11.36 -29.12
N ARG A 698 -24.17 10.91 -30.28
CA ARG A 698 -23.35 11.73 -31.18
C ARG A 698 -24.15 12.97 -31.61
N ARG A 699 -23.47 14.08 -31.93
CA ARG A 699 -24.14 15.33 -32.34
C ARG A 699 -25.05 15.05 -33.54
N ILE A 700 -26.34 15.33 -33.36
CA ILE A 700 -27.39 15.12 -34.34
C ILE A 700 -27.57 16.44 -35.10
N ASP A 701 -27.46 16.42 -36.43
CA ASP A 701 -27.86 17.54 -37.31
C ASP A 701 -29.36 17.85 -37.09
N PRO A 702 -29.89 19.08 -37.26
CA PRO A 702 -31.33 19.34 -37.36
C PRO A 702 -32.17 18.29 -38.13
N ASP A 703 -31.58 17.59 -39.10
CA ASP A 703 -32.21 16.52 -39.88
C ASP A 703 -32.09 15.10 -39.27
N GLN A 704 -31.79 14.96 -37.98
CA GLN A 704 -31.70 13.67 -37.26
C GLN A 704 -30.64 12.69 -37.75
N ARG A 705 -29.61 13.16 -38.47
CA ARG A 705 -28.50 12.31 -38.90
C ARG A 705 -27.34 12.40 -37.89
N PRO A 706 -26.76 11.27 -37.45
CA PRO A 706 -25.51 11.30 -36.71
C PRO A 706 -24.43 11.93 -37.59
N VAL A 707 -23.91 13.09 -37.22
CA VAL A 707 -22.82 13.71 -37.98
C VAL A 707 -21.55 12.94 -37.67
N THR A 708 -21.19 12.00 -38.54
CA THR A 708 -19.92 11.27 -38.47
C THR A 708 -18.76 12.26 -38.63
N GLY A 709 -17.91 12.40 -37.59
CA GLY A 709 -16.69 13.23 -37.64
C GLY A 709 -16.68 14.46 -36.72
N LEU A 710 -17.73 14.71 -35.93
CA LEU A 710 -17.70 15.73 -34.86
C LEU A 710 -17.52 15.08 -33.48
N ASP A 711 -16.78 15.75 -32.60
CA ASP A 711 -16.59 15.32 -31.22
C ASP A 711 -17.94 15.25 -30.47
N PRO A 712 -18.13 14.25 -29.58
CA PRO A 712 -19.33 14.15 -28.74
C PRO A 712 -19.60 15.42 -27.92
N LEU A 713 -20.87 15.67 -27.60
CA LEU A 713 -21.22 16.78 -26.70
C LEU A 713 -20.71 16.47 -25.30
N ARG A 714 -19.77 17.28 -24.80
CA ARG A 714 -19.24 17.14 -23.44
C ARG A 714 -20.27 17.59 -22.42
N ARG A 715 -20.50 16.77 -21.40
CA ARG A 715 -21.45 17.00 -20.30
C ARG A 715 -20.71 17.26 -19.01
N ASP A 716 -21.15 18.33 -18.35
CA ASP A 716 -20.70 18.68 -17.00
C ASP A 716 -21.55 17.89 -16.00
N GLY A 717 -20.90 16.97 -15.29
CA GLY A 717 -21.49 16.21 -14.21
C GLY A 717 -22.38 15.03 -14.61
N ARG A 718 -22.28 13.96 -13.82
CA ARG A 718 -23.01 12.70 -13.98
C ARG A 718 -23.69 12.32 -12.67
N TYR A 719 -24.78 11.57 -12.73
CA TYR A 719 -25.56 11.26 -11.54
C TYR A 719 -26.33 9.96 -11.68
N GLY A 720 -26.84 9.47 -10.56
CA GLY A 720 -27.78 8.37 -10.55
C GLY A 720 -28.33 8.10 -9.16
N VAL A 721 -29.24 7.13 -9.10
CA VAL A 721 -29.94 6.73 -7.89
C VAL A 721 -30.05 5.22 -7.81
N TYR A 722 -30.12 4.69 -6.59
CA TYR A 722 -30.35 3.29 -6.34
C TYR A 722 -31.25 3.07 -5.13
N ALA A 723 -31.94 1.94 -5.14
CA ALA A 723 -32.68 1.43 -4.01
C ALA A 723 -32.41 -0.07 -3.87
N GLN A 724 -32.14 -0.52 -2.66
CA GLN A 724 -31.90 -1.92 -2.32
C GLN A 724 -32.80 -2.31 -1.17
N PHE A 725 -33.54 -3.40 -1.34
CA PHE A 725 -34.41 -3.95 -0.32
C PHE A 725 -34.03 -5.40 -0.09
N GLN A 726 -33.75 -5.76 1.15
CA GLN A 726 -33.54 -7.14 1.55
C GLN A 726 -34.35 -7.44 2.81
N GLN A 727 -35.06 -8.57 2.80
CA GLN A 727 -35.91 -8.95 3.92
C GLN A 727 -35.86 -10.46 4.15
N GLN A 728 -35.58 -10.88 5.38
CA GLN A 728 -35.83 -12.25 5.78
C GLN A 728 -37.34 -12.46 5.96
N LEU A 729 -37.90 -13.43 5.25
CA LEU A 729 -39.33 -13.74 5.21
C LEU A 729 -39.69 -14.88 6.18
N THR A 730 -38.79 -15.85 6.36
CA THR A 730 -39.02 -17.03 7.21
C THR A 730 -37.75 -17.44 7.96
N GLY A 731 -37.91 -18.36 8.93
CA GLY A 731 -36.81 -18.99 9.66
C GLY A 731 -36.31 -18.18 10.86
N ALA A 732 -35.02 -18.29 11.14
CA ALA A 732 -34.38 -17.69 12.31
C ALA A 732 -33.17 -16.84 11.92
N ALA A 733 -32.91 -15.83 12.75
CA ALA A 733 -31.72 -15.01 12.68
C ALA A 733 -31.02 -15.00 14.03
N ARG A 734 -29.70 -14.86 14.01
CA ARG A 734 -28.87 -14.65 15.19
C ARG A 734 -28.30 -13.25 15.14
N GLU A 735 -28.41 -12.51 16.24
CA GLU A 735 -27.75 -11.21 16.34
C GLU A 735 -26.24 -11.41 16.50
N ARG A 736 -25.43 -10.66 15.74
CA ARG A 736 -23.97 -10.64 15.81
C ARG A 736 -23.47 -9.20 15.78
N ALA A 737 -22.21 -8.98 16.17
CA ALA A 737 -21.59 -7.65 16.10
C ALA A 737 -21.64 -7.05 14.67
N SER A 738 -21.58 -7.89 13.64
CA SER A 738 -21.72 -7.53 12.22
C SER A 738 -23.16 -7.28 11.75
N GLY A 739 -24.15 -7.29 12.65
CA GLY A 739 -25.57 -7.20 12.36
C GLY A 739 -26.30 -8.56 12.38
N PRO A 740 -27.62 -8.56 12.14
CA PRO A 740 -28.44 -9.76 12.17
C PRO A 740 -28.06 -10.73 11.06
N GLN A 741 -27.77 -11.98 11.42
CA GLN A 741 -27.32 -13.02 10.50
C GLN A 741 -28.38 -14.12 10.36
N THR A 742 -28.85 -14.41 9.14
CA THR A 742 -29.78 -15.53 8.91
C THR A 742 -29.10 -16.85 9.25
N THR A 743 -29.73 -17.66 10.10
CA THR A 743 -29.26 -19.02 10.40
C THR A 743 -30.01 -20.04 9.56
N THR A 744 -31.31 -19.82 9.33
CA THR A 744 -32.18 -20.67 8.51
C THR A 744 -33.30 -19.84 7.88
N GLY A 745 -33.83 -20.30 6.76
CA GLY A 745 -35.03 -19.74 6.12
C GLY A 745 -34.78 -18.92 4.87
N LEU A 746 -35.84 -18.26 4.40
CA LEU A 746 -35.89 -17.56 3.12
C LEU A 746 -35.63 -16.06 3.28
N VAL A 747 -34.75 -15.52 2.45
CA VAL A 747 -34.46 -14.10 2.30
C VAL A 747 -34.76 -13.67 0.88
N ALA A 748 -35.53 -12.60 0.70
CA ALA A 748 -35.77 -11.99 -0.59
C ALA A 748 -34.98 -10.69 -0.74
N PHE A 749 -34.53 -10.39 -1.95
CA PHE A 749 -33.90 -9.11 -2.27
C PHE A 749 -34.43 -8.50 -3.57
N LEU A 750 -34.34 -7.18 -3.66
CA LEU A 750 -34.62 -6.36 -4.83
C LEU A 750 -33.60 -5.21 -4.88
N ASN A 751 -32.84 -5.13 -5.96
CA ASN A 751 -31.92 -4.05 -6.26
C ASN A 751 -32.41 -3.32 -7.51
N VAL A 752 -32.55 -2.00 -7.42
CA VAL A 752 -32.94 -1.13 -8.54
C VAL A 752 -31.88 -0.04 -8.63
N THR A 753 -31.31 0.18 -9.81
CA THR A 753 -30.33 1.24 -10.04
C THR A 753 -30.58 1.92 -11.36
N GLN A 754 -30.54 3.25 -11.34
CA GLN A 754 -30.73 4.12 -12.49
C GLN A 754 -29.57 5.11 -12.58
N ALA A 755 -28.79 5.01 -13.65
CA ALA A 755 -27.76 5.98 -14.00
C ALA A 755 -28.33 7.04 -14.97
N ASP A 756 -27.61 8.15 -15.13
CA ASP A 756 -28.01 9.19 -16.07
C ASP A 756 -28.00 8.68 -17.51
N ARG A 757 -29.08 9.02 -18.25
CA ARG A 757 -29.25 8.65 -19.65
C ARG A 757 -28.39 9.47 -20.61
N ARG A 758 -27.61 10.44 -20.10
CA ARG A 758 -26.80 11.34 -20.93
C ARG A 758 -25.45 10.71 -21.26
N THR A 759 -24.83 10.02 -20.31
CA THR A 759 -23.44 9.57 -20.42
C THR A 759 -23.24 8.07 -20.25
N THR A 760 -24.24 7.34 -19.75
CA THR A 760 -24.13 5.89 -19.50
C THR A 760 -24.79 5.07 -20.61
N VAL A 761 -24.09 4.03 -21.09
CA VAL A 761 -24.58 3.11 -22.14
C VAL A 761 -25.66 2.17 -21.60
N THR A 762 -25.50 1.67 -20.38
CA THR A 762 -26.51 0.90 -19.66
C THR A 762 -27.12 1.81 -18.61
N ASP A 763 -28.36 2.27 -18.79
CA ASP A 763 -28.94 3.30 -17.92
C ASP A 763 -29.70 2.71 -16.73
N ASN A 764 -30.21 1.48 -16.82
CA ASN A 764 -31.02 0.86 -15.77
C ASN A 764 -30.62 -0.60 -15.52
N GLN A 765 -30.58 -1.00 -14.25
CA GLN A 765 -30.48 -2.40 -13.84
C GLN A 765 -31.45 -2.69 -12.70
N VAL A 766 -32.22 -3.76 -12.85
CA VAL A 766 -33.11 -4.30 -11.83
C VAL A 766 -32.74 -5.76 -11.60
N ALA A 767 -32.46 -6.13 -10.35
CA ALA A 767 -32.16 -7.50 -9.97
C ALA A 767 -33.00 -7.90 -8.77
N ALA A 768 -33.62 -9.08 -8.82
CA ALA A 768 -34.41 -9.61 -7.72
C ALA A 768 -34.11 -11.10 -7.54
N GLY A 769 -34.22 -11.58 -6.31
CA GLY A 769 -33.94 -12.99 -6.04
C GLY A 769 -34.23 -13.43 -4.63
N LEU A 770 -33.96 -14.71 -4.41
CA LEU A 770 -34.27 -15.45 -3.20
C LEU A 770 -33.03 -16.23 -2.77
N PHE A 771 -32.72 -16.19 -1.48
CA PHE A 771 -31.75 -17.05 -0.81
C PHE A 771 -32.47 -17.89 0.23
N TYR A 772 -32.30 -19.21 0.18
CA TYR A 772 -32.84 -20.12 1.19
C TYR A 772 -31.70 -20.85 1.88
N THR A 773 -31.54 -20.62 3.19
CA THR A 773 -30.57 -21.31 4.03
C THR A 773 -31.19 -22.50 4.75
N GLY A 774 -30.57 -23.67 4.66
CA GLY A 774 -30.94 -24.86 5.42
C GLY A 774 -32.20 -25.58 4.92
N LEU A 775 -32.45 -25.59 3.60
CA LEU A 775 -33.62 -26.27 3.02
C LEU A 775 -33.53 -27.80 3.14
N ILE A 776 -32.33 -28.37 2.98
CA ILE A 776 -32.13 -29.82 2.91
C ILE A 776 -31.91 -30.40 4.33
N PRO A 777 -32.72 -31.38 4.76
CA PRO A 777 -32.50 -32.08 6.02
C PRO A 777 -31.09 -32.69 6.11
N GLY A 778 -30.40 -32.47 7.22
CA GLY A 778 -29.01 -32.91 7.42
C GLY A 778 -27.94 -31.96 6.85
N ARG A 779 -28.34 -30.85 6.19
CA ARG A 779 -27.43 -29.79 5.72
C ARG A 779 -27.93 -28.39 6.11
N PRO A 780 -27.91 -28.05 7.41
CA PRO A 780 -28.51 -26.81 7.92
C PRO A 780 -27.78 -25.53 7.48
N HIS A 781 -26.55 -25.62 6.99
CA HIS A 781 -25.71 -24.47 6.59
C HIS A 781 -25.58 -24.28 5.06
N ASP A 782 -26.19 -25.17 4.27
CA ASP A 782 -26.17 -25.05 2.82
C ASP A 782 -27.24 -24.04 2.36
N ASP A 783 -26.94 -23.31 1.28
CA ASP A 783 -27.82 -22.27 0.74
C ASP A 783 -28.22 -22.58 -0.70
N ILE A 784 -29.47 -22.30 -1.06
CA ILE A 784 -29.94 -22.28 -2.45
C ILE A 784 -30.28 -20.85 -2.81
N ALA A 785 -29.75 -20.38 -3.94
CA ALA A 785 -29.96 -19.03 -4.42
C ALA A 785 -30.56 -19.07 -5.83
N PHE A 786 -31.61 -18.28 -6.06
CA PHE A 786 -32.16 -18.05 -7.39
C PHE A 786 -32.38 -16.56 -7.60
N ALA A 787 -31.88 -16.01 -8.69
CA ALA A 787 -32.02 -14.59 -9.00
C ALA A 787 -32.25 -14.35 -10.49
N VAL A 788 -32.95 -13.26 -10.79
CA VAL A 788 -33.23 -12.75 -12.13
C VAL A 788 -32.91 -11.27 -12.20
N ALA A 789 -32.32 -10.82 -13.31
CA ALA A 789 -31.95 -9.43 -13.53
C ALA A 789 -32.31 -8.99 -14.95
N ARG A 790 -32.56 -7.69 -15.08
CA ARG A 790 -32.71 -6.97 -16.35
C ARG A 790 -31.67 -5.86 -16.38
N ALA A 791 -30.85 -5.83 -17.43
CA ALA A 791 -29.94 -4.73 -17.74
C ALA A 791 -30.40 -4.04 -19.03
N ASN A 792 -30.80 -2.77 -18.91
CA ASN A 792 -31.37 -1.99 -20.02
C ASN A 792 -30.28 -1.21 -20.74
N VAL A 793 -30.22 -1.34 -22.06
CA VAL A 793 -29.39 -0.50 -22.92
C VAL A 793 -30.10 0.83 -23.13
N ASN A 794 -29.37 1.91 -22.94
CA ASN A 794 -29.90 3.26 -23.10
C ASN A 794 -30.27 3.50 -24.56
N GLY A 795 -31.56 3.72 -24.82
CA GLY A 795 -32.06 4.04 -26.16
C GLY A 795 -31.40 5.26 -26.83
N ARG A 796 -30.68 6.12 -26.10
CA ARG A 796 -29.88 7.22 -26.67
C ARG A 796 -28.53 6.77 -27.23
N ALA A 797 -27.93 5.72 -26.68
CA ALA A 797 -26.65 5.18 -27.14
C ALA A 797 -26.77 4.50 -28.52
N VAL A 798 -27.99 4.14 -28.93
CA VAL A 798 -28.32 3.53 -30.23
C VAL A 798 -28.80 4.55 -31.27
N ILE A 799 -28.90 5.84 -30.92
CA ILE A 799 -29.24 6.91 -31.86
C ILE A 799 -28.02 7.17 -32.75
N GLY A 800 -28.11 6.72 -34.01
CA GLY A 800 -27.07 6.89 -35.02
C GLY A 800 -26.40 5.61 -35.51
N LEU A 801 -26.89 4.43 -35.10
CA LEU A 801 -26.58 3.17 -35.78
C LEU A 801 -27.08 3.22 -37.23
N VAL A 802 -26.37 2.52 -38.12
CA VAL A 802 -26.69 2.52 -39.55
C VAL A 802 -28.11 1.98 -39.77
N PRO A 803 -28.95 2.60 -40.62
CA PRO A 803 -30.27 2.06 -40.93
C PRO A 803 -30.19 0.59 -41.37
N GLY A 804 -30.86 -0.30 -40.63
CA GLY A 804 -30.86 -1.75 -40.87
C GLY A 804 -30.05 -2.58 -39.86
N GLU A 805 -29.24 -1.95 -38.99
CA GLU A 805 -28.58 -2.67 -37.89
C GLU A 805 -29.57 -2.99 -36.75
N PRO A 806 -29.50 -4.20 -36.16
CA PRO A 806 -30.35 -4.57 -35.03
C PRO A 806 -30.06 -3.65 -33.84
N LYS A 807 -31.12 -3.18 -33.18
CA LYS A 807 -31.00 -2.25 -32.06
C LYS A 807 -31.04 -3.02 -30.74
N PRO A 808 -30.06 -2.85 -29.85
CA PRO A 808 -30.11 -3.49 -28.55
C PRO A 808 -31.17 -2.84 -27.64
N ASP A 809 -31.94 -3.67 -26.92
CA ASP A 809 -32.94 -3.25 -25.93
C ASP A 809 -32.51 -3.60 -24.50
N ALA A 810 -32.79 -4.82 -24.03
CA ALA A 810 -32.44 -5.24 -22.68
C ALA A 810 -31.94 -6.69 -22.65
N GLU A 811 -30.94 -6.94 -21.80
CA GLU A 811 -30.45 -8.27 -21.47
C GLU A 811 -31.11 -8.77 -20.19
N TYR A 812 -31.52 -10.05 -20.18
CA TYR A 812 -32.07 -10.68 -18.99
C TYR A 812 -31.18 -11.83 -18.54
N ALA A 813 -30.72 -11.79 -17.30
CA ALA A 813 -29.90 -12.85 -16.71
C ALA A 813 -30.68 -13.58 -15.62
N ALA A 814 -30.49 -14.88 -15.51
CA ALA A 814 -30.96 -15.70 -14.40
C ALA A 814 -29.82 -16.59 -13.90
N GLU A 815 -29.72 -16.77 -12.59
CA GLU A 815 -28.76 -17.70 -11.98
C GLU A 815 -29.42 -18.54 -10.89
N LEU A 816 -29.22 -19.85 -10.95
CA LEU A 816 -29.52 -20.79 -9.89
C LEU A 816 -28.21 -21.33 -9.34
N SER A 817 -28.00 -21.22 -8.02
CA SER A 817 -26.76 -21.63 -7.37
C SER A 817 -27.06 -22.44 -6.10
N TYR A 818 -26.24 -23.46 -5.85
CA TYR A 818 -26.29 -24.26 -4.63
C TYR A 818 -24.96 -24.12 -3.89
N THR A 819 -24.98 -23.67 -2.64
CA THR A 819 -23.79 -23.49 -1.80
C THR A 819 -23.57 -24.69 -0.89
N LEU A 820 -22.46 -25.40 -1.09
CA LEU A 820 -21.96 -26.49 -0.26
C LEU A 820 -20.98 -25.94 0.78
N ARG A 821 -21.28 -26.09 2.07
CA ARG A 821 -20.41 -25.69 3.19
C ARG A 821 -19.98 -26.87 4.06
N ARG A 822 -19.45 -27.92 3.42
CA ARG A 822 -19.07 -29.17 4.12
C ARG A 822 -17.74 -29.09 4.88
N PHE A 823 -16.79 -28.29 4.39
CA PHE A 823 -15.44 -28.24 4.93
C PHE A 823 -15.14 -26.86 5.52
N ALA A 824 -14.42 -26.86 6.64
CA ALA A 824 -13.80 -25.68 7.22
C ALA A 824 -13.06 -24.86 6.15
N GLY A 825 -13.44 -23.60 5.97
CA GLY A 825 -12.71 -22.67 5.11
C GLY A 825 -12.86 -22.92 3.61
N VAL A 826 -13.72 -23.87 3.19
CA VAL A 826 -13.99 -24.13 1.77
C VAL A 826 -15.48 -24.01 1.50
N THR A 827 -15.84 -23.18 0.54
CA THR A 827 -17.20 -23.06 0.04
C THR A 827 -17.23 -23.32 -1.46
N LEU A 828 -18.09 -24.25 -1.89
CA LEU A 828 -18.27 -24.58 -3.31
C LEU A 828 -19.69 -24.21 -3.74
N ARG A 829 -19.81 -23.55 -4.88
CA ARG A 829 -21.08 -23.03 -5.42
C ARG A 829 -21.23 -23.39 -6.90
N PRO A 830 -21.57 -24.66 -7.23
CA PRO A 830 -22.05 -24.96 -8.57
C PRO A 830 -23.27 -24.10 -8.89
N ASN A 831 -23.29 -23.53 -10.09
CA ASN A 831 -24.35 -22.66 -10.56
C ASN A 831 -24.69 -22.93 -12.03
N LEU A 832 -25.92 -22.61 -12.39
CA LEU A 832 -26.42 -22.59 -13.76
C LEU A 832 -26.88 -21.17 -14.06
N GLN A 833 -26.30 -20.57 -15.10
CA GLN A 833 -26.65 -19.24 -15.57
C GLN A 833 -27.35 -19.35 -16.92
N TYR A 834 -28.37 -18.51 -17.10
CA TYR A 834 -29.11 -18.38 -18.35
C TYR A 834 -29.22 -16.90 -18.68
N VAL A 835 -28.66 -16.50 -19.83
CA VAL A 835 -28.73 -15.12 -20.32
C VAL A 835 -29.55 -15.10 -21.60
N MET A 836 -30.71 -14.44 -21.52
CA MET A 836 -31.63 -14.23 -22.62
C MET A 836 -31.29 -12.90 -23.30
N VAL A 837 -31.35 -12.90 -24.63
CA VAL A 837 -31.10 -11.70 -25.44
C VAL A 837 -29.74 -11.04 -25.08
N PRO A 838 -28.62 -11.78 -25.21
CA PRO A 838 -27.31 -11.26 -24.80
C PRO A 838 -26.96 -9.98 -25.57
N GLY A 839 -26.47 -8.98 -24.85
CA GLY A 839 -26.16 -7.66 -25.42
C GLY A 839 -27.40 -6.80 -25.70
N GLY A 840 -28.61 -7.32 -25.44
CA GLY A 840 -29.87 -6.68 -25.80
C GLY A 840 -30.30 -6.92 -27.26
N TYR A 841 -29.60 -7.76 -28.04
CA TYR A 841 -29.93 -8.02 -29.45
C TYR A 841 -30.85 -9.24 -29.61
N ASP A 842 -32.09 -9.04 -30.06
CA ASP A 842 -33.09 -10.12 -30.27
C ASP A 842 -32.64 -11.22 -31.24
N ALA A 843 -31.71 -10.92 -32.14
CA ALA A 843 -31.17 -11.88 -33.11
C ALA A 843 -30.09 -12.81 -32.51
N ALA A 844 -29.62 -12.54 -31.29
CA ALA A 844 -28.58 -13.34 -30.65
C ALA A 844 -29.19 -14.57 -29.96
N ASN A 845 -28.51 -15.71 -30.06
CA ASN A 845 -28.94 -16.93 -29.38
C ASN A 845 -28.74 -16.82 -27.87
N ASP A 846 -29.70 -17.33 -27.10
CA ASP A 846 -29.59 -17.41 -25.65
C ASP A 846 -28.36 -18.21 -25.20
N VAL A 847 -27.78 -17.74 -24.10
CA VAL A 847 -26.54 -18.26 -23.52
C VAL A 847 -26.85 -19.09 -22.28
N VAL A 848 -26.31 -20.30 -22.23
CA VAL A 848 -26.39 -21.18 -21.05
C VAL A 848 -24.97 -21.46 -20.57
N VAL A 849 -24.68 -21.16 -19.31
CA VAL A 849 -23.36 -21.38 -18.71
C VAL A 849 -23.50 -22.24 -17.46
N VAL A 850 -22.69 -23.28 -17.37
CA VAL A 850 -22.51 -24.06 -16.13
C VAL A 850 -21.28 -23.53 -15.43
N GLY A 851 -21.48 -22.97 -14.24
CA GLY A 851 -20.45 -22.34 -13.43
C GLY A 851 -20.11 -23.12 -12.17
N LEU A 852 -18.90 -22.90 -11.66
CA LEU A 852 -18.48 -23.32 -10.34
C LEU A 852 -17.69 -22.18 -9.69
N LYS A 853 -18.27 -21.59 -8.64
CA LYS A 853 -17.59 -20.62 -7.80
C LYS A 853 -17.06 -21.30 -6.54
N ALA A 854 -15.75 -21.27 -6.33
CA ALA A 854 -15.07 -21.79 -5.16
C ALA A 854 -14.47 -20.64 -4.35
N SER A 855 -14.61 -20.68 -3.04
CA SER A 855 -13.98 -19.74 -2.11
C SER A 855 -13.24 -20.48 -1.02
N LEU A 856 -11.99 -20.09 -0.79
CA LEU A 856 -11.10 -20.60 0.23
C LEU A 856 -10.77 -19.47 1.21
N ALA A 857 -10.98 -19.70 2.50
CA ALA A 857 -10.46 -18.87 3.58
C ALA A 857 -9.24 -19.57 4.17
N LEU A 858 -8.07 -18.94 4.03
CA LEU A 858 -6.77 -19.56 4.36
C LEU A 858 -6.36 -19.30 5.80
#